data_AF-A0A182FU61-F1
#
_entry.id   AF-A0A182FU61-F1
#
_cell.length_a   1.000
_cell.length_b   1.000
_cell.length_c   1.000
_cell.angle_alpha   90.00
_cell.angle_beta   90.00
_cell.angle_gamma   90.00
#
_symmetry.space_group_name_H-M   'P 1'
#
loop_
_entity.id
_entity.type
_entity.pdbx_description
1 polymer ?
#
loop_
_entity_poly.entity_id
_entity_poly.type
_entity_poly.pdbx_seq_one_letter_code
_entity_poly.pdbx_strand_id
1 'polypeptide(L)'
;MDAGYILIDENSSVEKLSKVIAQHGMLQGRGPVNLLNLDDVVQKHHNWRQKLPSVVPFYAVKCNNHPAILQLLVALGCGFDCASQCELQTILGLGVAPEKIIYANPAKTKDSILYARKMGVRRMTFDSVDELGKIAQLYPEAELVLRIRYDAREAVLPLGRKFGCDPDREALPLLRCAKRHQLSVIGVSFHVGCGSRDAECYYWAIRKAIEIFDSASELGMQMHLLDIGGGYPGGNDRIFDDHVHFINKALSEQIVQQRRNIEVIAEPGRYCVESAVTALVNVLAKSYDRNDAGEIVRVRYYLDDGLYDSFDWCDELAIPEVQEHRSSDSSPLVPSVLYGRTMCDNDIIAKEILLPEHEVDDCLVFPNRGAYGMALGRGYNGFSTPLIKICLTRATLDYLCFGPCVYQAAFTRATIVRSCLPTVSLSDAARFSTKATKLDGAGGNESGRKGAGAESSGSGARKAKTSPKVTLIGQDESISIVNLEEATKISNRRNLKLVKVSDLDSKTQRPVYRLMTGAEYLTEELKRREEKKKSKQDAAVKGDKLLTISARIAEHDLTSKIQNVQKWLTKSYEVRVVVTGDGAGSKAKQEDIAQRFETNVKECGKIVQKRARDNDLRFNILPVAAGSAASSANATPGTGTGKQKALLETKGTNNPLAGGGDAQALRGIHYQASGLLA
;
A
#
# COMPACT_ATOMS: atom_id res chain seq x y z
N MET A 1 -4.56 -32.71 17.05
CA MET A 1 -4.56 -31.28 16.68
C MET A 1 -4.83 -30.48 17.95
N ASP A 2 -4.01 -29.46 18.21
CA ASP A 2 -4.30 -28.48 19.26
C ASP A 2 -5.68 -27.83 19.05
N ALA A 3 -6.24 -27.25 20.10
CA ALA A 3 -7.56 -26.57 20.13
C ALA A 3 -7.72 -25.37 19.16
N GLY A 4 -6.73 -25.14 18.28
CA GLY A 4 -6.66 -24.06 17.32
C GLY A 4 -7.03 -24.42 15.87
N TYR A 5 -7.05 -25.71 15.48
CA TYR A 5 -7.35 -26.11 14.10
C TYR A 5 -8.83 -26.45 13.89
N ILE A 6 -9.38 -26.02 12.76
CA ILE A 6 -10.76 -26.25 12.30
C ILE A 6 -10.68 -26.90 10.92
N LEU A 7 -11.13 -28.15 10.81
CA LEU A 7 -11.23 -28.83 9.53
C LEU A 7 -12.50 -28.37 8.81
N ILE A 8 -12.34 -27.82 7.61
CA ILE A 8 -13.45 -27.40 6.75
C ILE A 8 -13.85 -28.59 5.87
N ASP A 9 -15.13 -28.96 5.95
CA ASP A 9 -15.73 -29.96 5.08
C ASP A 9 -16.15 -29.37 3.72
N GLU A 10 -16.53 -30.24 2.78
CA GLU A 10 -16.89 -29.87 1.40
C GLU A 10 -18.11 -28.94 1.30
N ASN A 11 -18.94 -28.86 2.35
CA ASN A 11 -20.16 -28.05 2.36
C ASN A 11 -19.96 -26.72 3.11
N SER A 12 -18.82 -26.51 3.75
CA SER A 12 -18.48 -25.34 4.55
C SER A 12 -17.38 -24.49 3.90
N SER A 13 -17.20 -23.27 4.40
CA SER A 13 -16.11 -22.39 3.96
C SER A 13 -15.74 -21.42 5.07
N VAL A 14 -14.58 -20.75 4.96
CA VAL A 14 -14.16 -19.74 5.94
C VAL A 14 -15.12 -18.57 5.96
N GLU A 15 -15.68 -18.19 4.81
CA GLU A 15 -16.67 -17.12 4.67
C GLU A 15 -18.00 -17.51 5.34
N LYS A 16 -18.44 -18.76 5.22
CA LYS A 16 -19.63 -19.23 5.95
C LYS A 16 -19.36 -19.23 7.46
N LEU A 17 -18.18 -19.68 7.88
CA LEU A 17 -17.78 -19.69 9.28
C LEU A 17 -17.71 -18.27 9.87
N SER A 18 -17.10 -17.32 9.15
CA SER A 18 -17.02 -15.92 9.59
C SER A 18 -18.41 -15.31 9.75
N LYS A 19 -19.32 -15.55 8.81
CA LYS A 19 -20.72 -15.12 8.91
C LYS A 19 -21.43 -15.72 10.12
N VAL A 20 -21.26 -17.02 10.39
CA VAL A 20 -21.88 -17.68 11.55
C VAL A 20 -21.36 -17.09 12.86
N ILE A 21 -20.05 -16.91 12.99
CA ILE A 21 -19.43 -16.31 14.18
C ILE A 21 -19.93 -14.88 14.38
N ALA A 22 -19.97 -14.10 13.30
CA ALA A 22 -20.40 -12.72 13.37
C ALA A 22 -21.90 -12.56 13.72
N GLN A 23 -22.76 -13.47 13.23
CA GLN A 23 -24.22 -13.46 13.50
C GLN A 23 -24.58 -13.86 14.93
N HIS A 24 -23.86 -14.81 15.52
CA HIS A 24 -24.17 -15.28 16.88
C HIS A 24 -23.51 -14.42 17.97
N GLY A 25 -22.82 -13.36 17.55
CA GLY A 25 -21.89 -12.61 18.39
C GLY A 25 -20.66 -13.45 18.72
N MET A 26 -19.50 -12.81 18.86
CA MET A 26 -18.41 -13.48 19.57
C MET A 26 -18.91 -13.75 20.99
N LEU A 27 -18.74 -15.00 21.47
CA LEU A 27 -19.14 -15.40 22.84
C LEU A 27 -18.76 -14.28 23.81
N GLN A 28 -19.75 -13.67 24.48
CA GLN A 28 -19.54 -12.52 25.36
C GLN A 28 -18.31 -12.73 26.25
N GLY A 29 -17.35 -11.81 26.16
CA GLY A 29 -16.10 -11.84 26.94
C GLY A 29 -14.90 -12.52 26.28
N ARG A 30 -14.97 -12.92 25.00
CA ARG A 30 -13.79 -13.34 24.22
C ARG A 30 -13.36 -12.19 23.30
N GLY A 31 -12.09 -11.80 23.38
CA GLY A 31 -11.49 -10.74 22.55
C GLY A 31 -11.44 -11.08 21.06
N PRO A 32 -10.75 -10.26 20.23
CA PRO A 32 -10.80 -10.38 18.77
C PRO A 32 -10.33 -11.75 18.26
N VAL A 33 -10.91 -12.19 17.14
CA VAL A 33 -10.61 -13.50 16.52
C VAL A 33 -10.18 -13.33 15.07
N ASN A 34 -9.06 -13.94 14.72
CA ASN A 34 -8.58 -14.07 13.34
C ASN A 34 -8.81 -15.48 12.83
N LEU A 35 -9.50 -15.63 11.71
CA LEU A 35 -9.59 -16.89 10.97
C LEU A 35 -8.47 -16.95 9.95
N LEU A 36 -7.54 -17.89 10.10
CA LEU A 36 -6.43 -18.16 9.17
C LEU A 36 -6.79 -19.33 8.25
N ASN A 37 -7.10 -19.04 6.99
CA ASN A 37 -7.34 -20.01 5.93
C ASN A 37 -6.04 -20.50 5.29
N LEU A 38 -5.60 -21.71 5.62
CA LEU A 38 -4.41 -22.30 5.01
C LEU A 38 -4.64 -22.75 3.56
N ASP A 39 -5.86 -23.05 3.15
CA ASP A 39 -6.17 -23.41 1.76
C ASP A 39 -5.88 -22.24 0.82
N ASP A 40 -6.13 -21.00 1.25
CA ASP A 40 -5.80 -19.79 0.47
C ASP A 40 -4.29 -19.69 0.20
N VAL A 41 -3.45 -19.95 1.21
CA VAL A 41 -1.99 -19.95 1.05
C VAL A 41 -1.54 -21.02 0.02
N VAL A 42 -2.16 -22.21 0.04
CA VAL A 42 -1.92 -23.25 -0.97
C VAL A 42 -2.31 -22.76 -2.36
N GLN A 43 -3.49 -22.14 -2.50
CA GLN A 43 -3.97 -21.61 -3.78
C GLN A 43 -3.04 -20.50 -4.30
N LYS A 44 -2.60 -19.57 -3.45
CA LYS A 44 -1.63 -18.51 -3.81
C LYS A 44 -0.31 -19.09 -4.31
N HIS A 45 0.20 -20.14 -3.66
CA HIS A 45 1.41 -20.82 -4.09
C HIS A 45 1.23 -21.48 -5.47
N HIS A 46 0.12 -22.19 -5.70
CA HIS A 46 -0.16 -22.81 -7.00
C HIS A 46 -0.34 -21.77 -8.11
N ASN A 47 -1.10 -20.70 -7.84
CA ASN A 47 -1.30 -19.58 -8.77
C ASN A 47 0.04 -18.92 -9.15
N TRP A 48 0.95 -18.74 -8.18
CA TRP A 48 2.29 -18.22 -8.44
C TRP A 48 3.06 -19.14 -9.40
N ARG A 49 3.12 -20.44 -9.10
CA ARG A 49 3.83 -21.44 -9.91
C ARG A 49 3.29 -21.53 -11.34
N GLN A 50 1.99 -21.32 -11.53
CA GLN A 50 1.36 -21.31 -12.85
C GLN A 50 1.68 -20.03 -13.63
N LYS A 51 1.62 -18.87 -12.98
CA LYS A 51 1.74 -17.55 -13.63
C LYS A 51 3.19 -17.09 -13.82
N LEU A 52 4.08 -17.49 -12.93
CA LEU A 52 5.51 -17.18 -12.93
C LEU A 52 6.36 -18.47 -12.80
N PRO A 53 6.28 -19.40 -13.77
CA PRO A 53 6.90 -20.72 -13.65
C PRO A 53 8.43 -20.69 -13.58
N SER A 54 9.06 -19.62 -14.10
CA SER A 54 10.51 -19.40 -14.07
C SER A 54 10.99 -18.63 -12.83
N VAL A 55 10.08 -18.20 -11.95
CA VAL A 55 10.43 -17.40 -10.76
C VAL A 55 10.17 -18.21 -9.49
N VAL A 56 11.23 -18.48 -8.73
CA VAL A 56 11.14 -19.23 -7.48
C VAL A 56 10.73 -18.29 -6.34
N PRO A 57 9.63 -18.54 -5.62
CA PRO A 57 9.24 -17.69 -4.50
C PRO A 57 10.08 -17.99 -3.26
N PHE A 58 10.59 -16.92 -2.64
CA PHE A 58 11.20 -16.90 -1.32
C PHE A 58 10.31 -16.11 -0.38
N TYR A 59 9.54 -16.79 0.48
CA TYR A 59 8.55 -16.11 1.33
C TYR A 59 9.22 -15.15 2.30
N ALA A 60 8.77 -13.89 2.30
CA ALA A 60 9.26 -12.87 3.22
C ALA A 60 8.68 -13.07 4.63
N VAL A 61 9.45 -13.70 5.52
CA VAL A 61 9.02 -14.16 6.86
C VAL A 61 8.44 -13.02 7.71
N LYS A 62 9.04 -11.83 7.60
CA LYS A 62 8.59 -10.58 8.23
C LYS A 62 7.13 -10.21 7.97
N CYS A 63 6.51 -10.76 6.93
CA CYS A 63 5.13 -10.45 6.58
C CYS A 63 4.12 -11.12 7.52
N ASN A 64 4.27 -12.42 7.75
CA ASN A 64 3.50 -13.17 8.76
C ASN A 64 4.28 -14.42 9.17
N ASN A 65 4.82 -14.40 10.39
CA ASN A 65 5.65 -15.47 10.92
C ASN A 65 4.85 -16.53 11.70
N HIS A 66 3.53 -16.63 11.49
CA HIS A 66 2.72 -17.62 12.16
C HIS A 66 3.21 -19.05 11.83
N PRO A 67 3.49 -19.91 12.83
CA PRO A 67 4.12 -21.21 12.61
C PRO A 67 3.42 -22.10 11.60
N ALA A 68 2.08 -22.11 11.57
CA ALA A 68 1.32 -22.93 10.62
C ALA A 68 1.52 -22.48 9.16
N ILE A 69 1.71 -21.18 8.91
CA ILE A 69 2.00 -20.64 7.57
C ILE A 69 3.40 -21.07 7.16
N LEU A 70 4.38 -20.90 8.05
CA LEU A 70 5.77 -21.26 7.76
C LEU A 70 5.90 -22.76 7.47
N GLN A 71 5.31 -23.62 8.31
CA GLN A 71 5.31 -25.07 8.11
C GLN A 71 4.66 -25.47 6.77
N LEU A 72 3.55 -24.84 6.42
CA LEU A 72 2.88 -25.10 5.15
C LEU A 72 3.76 -24.69 3.96
N LEU A 73 4.38 -23.51 3.99
CA LEU A 73 5.26 -23.04 2.92
C LEU A 73 6.54 -23.89 2.80
N VAL A 74 7.05 -24.44 3.91
CA VAL A 74 8.11 -25.46 3.89
C VAL A 74 7.64 -26.71 3.16
N ALA A 75 6.45 -27.23 3.50
CA ALA A 75 5.88 -28.42 2.87
C ALA A 75 5.62 -28.23 1.36
N LEU A 76 5.24 -27.00 0.95
CA LEU A 76 5.10 -26.60 -0.45
C LEU A 76 6.44 -26.36 -1.16
N GLY A 77 7.56 -26.42 -0.45
CA GLY A 77 8.90 -26.33 -1.02
C GLY A 77 9.39 -24.91 -1.31
N CYS A 78 8.72 -23.89 -0.76
CA CYS A 78 9.09 -22.47 -0.88
C CYS A 78 10.50 -22.18 -0.34
N GLY A 79 11.17 -21.17 -0.89
CA GLY A 79 12.33 -20.55 -0.23
C GLY A 79 11.89 -19.54 0.84
N PHE A 80 12.85 -18.92 1.55
CA PHE A 80 12.55 -17.94 2.58
C PHE A 80 13.50 -16.73 2.53
N ASP A 81 12.92 -15.54 2.47
CA ASP A 81 13.60 -14.27 2.75
C ASP A 81 13.52 -14.00 4.26
N CYS A 82 14.69 -13.98 4.89
CA CYS A 82 14.85 -13.63 6.30
C CYS A 82 15.54 -12.27 6.45
N ALA A 83 15.07 -11.45 7.39
CA ALA A 83 15.57 -10.12 7.68
C ALA A 83 16.32 -10.02 9.02
N SER A 84 16.29 -11.07 9.86
CA SER A 84 16.94 -11.09 11.17
C SER A 84 17.49 -12.47 11.55
N GLN A 85 18.40 -12.50 12.52
CA GLN A 85 18.89 -13.76 13.11
C GLN A 85 17.75 -14.63 13.69
N CYS A 86 16.71 -14.03 14.26
CA CYS A 86 15.57 -14.76 14.83
C CYS A 86 14.75 -15.46 13.72
N GLU A 87 14.57 -14.80 12.57
CA GLU A 87 13.93 -15.42 11.41
C GLU A 87 14.78 -16.55 10.85
N LEU A 88 16.10 -16.36 10.73
CA LEU A 88 17.02 -17.43 10.35
C LEU A 88 16.92 -18.64 11.28
N GLN A 89 16.94 -18.42 12.60
CA GLN A 89 16.77 -19.47 13.61
C GLN A 89 15.45 -20.22 13.44
N THR A 90 14.36 -19.49 13.23
CA THR A 90 13.02 -20.06 13.05
C THR A 90 12.98 -20.96 11.82
N ILE A 91 13.42 -20.45 10.66
CA ILE A 91 13.35 -21.17 9.38
C ILE A 91 14.32 -22.36 9.35
N LEU A 92 15.53 -22.21 9.85
CA LEU A 92 16.48 -23.32 10.00
C LEU A 92 15.96 -24.38 10.98
N GLY A 93 15.29 -23.97 12.05
CA GLY A 93 14.67 -24.87 13.03
C GLY A 93 13.52 -25.70 12.46
N LEU A 94 12.88 -25.23 11.38
CA LEU A 94 11.90 -25.99 10.60
C LEU A 94 12.54 -26.98 9.62
N GLY A 95 13.87 -27.11 9.61
CA GLY A 95 14.61 -28.04 8.76
C GLY A 95 14.81 -27.56 7.32
N VAL A 96 14.65 -26.27 7.05
CA VAL A 96 14.89 -25.69 5.73
C VAL A 96 16.39 -25.67 5.44
N ALA A 97 16.77 -26.16 4.26
CA ALA A 97 18.15 -26.16 3.79
C ALA A 97 18.67 -24.71 3.62
N PRO A 98 19.89 -24.37 4.08
CA PRO A 98 20.43 -23.01 3.99
C PRO A 98 20.42 -22.39 2.59
N GLU A 99 20.52 -23.21 1.53
CA GLU A 99 20.48 -22.77 0.13
C GLU A 99 19.11 -22.24 -0.31
N LYS A 100 18.05 -22.61 0.42
CA LYS A 100 16.68 -22.09 0.23
C LYS A 100 16.41 -20.83 1.05
N ILE A 101 17.43 -20.21 1.63
CA ILE A 101 17.30 -19.00 2.44
C ILE A 101 18.13 -17.89 1.80
N ILE A 102 17.55 -16.70 1.69
CA ILE A 102 18.27 -15.46 1.40
C ILE A 102 18.18 -14.55 2.62
N TYR A 103 19.31 -14.04 3.09
CA TYR A 103 19.35 -13.02 4.14
C TYR A 103 19.27 -11.63 3.50
N ALA A 104 18.06 -11.17 3.18
CA ALA A 104 17.84 -10.00 2.34
C ALA A 104 17.75 -8.65 3.10
N ASN A 105 18.28 -8.58 4.32
CA ASN A 105 18.48 -7.30 5.01
C ASN A 105 19.80 -6.64 4.52
N PRO A 106 19.77 -5.45 3.89
CA PRO A 106 20.99 -4.80 3.40
C PRO A 106 21.90 -4.27 4.51
N ALA A 107 21.39 -4.10 5.74
CA ALA A 107 22.11 -3.53 6.87
C ALA A 107 22.10 -4.49 8.07
N LYS A 108 23.09 -5.40 8.12
CA LYS A 108 23.13 -6.50 9.11
C LYS A 108 24.01 -6.16 10.30
N THR A 109 23.68 -6.73 11.47
CA THR A 109 24.60 -6.69 12.62
C THR A 109 25.74 -7.68 12.40
N LYS A 110 26.90 -7.42 13.02
CA LYS A 110 28.08 -8.31 12.93
C LYS A 110 27.74 -9.71 13.43
N ASP A 111 27.01 -9.81 14.54
CA ASP A 111 26.59 -11.09 15.12
C ASP A 111 25.65 -11.86 14.18
N SER A 112 24.75 -11.18 13.49
CA SER A 112 23.86 -11.83 12.52
C SER A 112 24.62 -12.37 11.29
N ILE A 113 25.67 -11.66 10.84
CA ILE A 113 26.55 -12.14 9.75
C ILE A 113 27.33 -13.38 10.21
N LEU A 114 27.90 -13.36 11.43
CA LEU A 114 28.60 -14.51 12.00
C LEU A 114 27.67 -15.71 12.21
N TYR A 115 26.44 -15.47 12.64
CA TYR A 115 25.42 -16.51 12.77
C TYR A 115 25.07 -17.12 11.41
N ALA A 116 24.82 -16.29 10.38
CA ALA A 116 24.56 -16.76 9.02
C ALA A 116 25.71 -17.65 8.50
N ARG A 117 26.97 -17.24 8.75
CA ARG A 117 28.16 -18.04 8.44
C ARG A 117 28.18 -19.37 9.15
N LYS A 118 27.94 -19.37 10.46
CA LYS A 118 27.91 -20.58 11.29
C LYS A 118 26.87 -21.59 10.78
N MET A 119 25.73 -21.10 10.29
CA MET A 119 24.62 -21.92 9.80
C MET A 119 24.71 -22.23 8.29
N GLY A 120 25.71 -21.70 7.57
CA GLY A 120 25.89 -21.93 6.14
C GLY A 120 24.92 -21.17 5.23
N VAL A 121 24.24 -20.12 5.73
CA VAL A 121 23.35 -19.27 4.91
C VAL A 121 24.22 -18.29 4.11
N ARG A 122 24.53 -18.65 2.86
CA ARG A 122 25.49 -17.91 2.01
C ARG A 122 24.91 -16.68 1.33
N ARG A 123 23.67 -16.77 0.83
CA ARG A 123 23.03 -15.72 0.01
C ARG A 123 22.62 -14.54 0.90
N MET A 124 23.16 -13.34 0.65
CA MET A 124 22.79 -12.13 1.40
C MET A 124 22.86 -10.85 0.56
N THR A 125 22.02 -9.87 0.89
CA THR A 125 21.99 -8.59 0.17
C THR A 125 22.95 -7.56 0.76
N PHE A 126 23.34 -6.58 -0.05
CA PHE A 126 24.05 -5.38 0.38
C PHE A 126 23.73 -4.19 -0.53
N ASP A 127 23.87 -2.97 -0.03
CA ASP A 127 23.69 -1.73 -0.81
C ASP A 127 24.70 -0.62 -0.45
N SER A 128 25.71 -0.91 0.38
CA SER A 128 26.68 0.09 0.85
C SER A 128 28.09 -0.47 1.02
N VAL A 129 29.08 0.44 1.04
CA VAL A 129 30.50 0.11 1.23
C VAL A 129 30.77 -0.43 2.64
N ASP A 130 30.12 0.14 3.66
CA ASP A 130 30.29 -0.33 5.05
C ASP A 130 29.79 -1.76 5.24
N GLU A 131 28.71 -2.13 4.55
CA GLU A 131 28.20 -3.50 4.57
C GLU A 131 29.21 -4.47 3.92
N LEU A 132 29.77 -4.11 2.76
CA LEU A 132 30.84 -4.89 2.11
C LEU A 132 32.04 -5.07 3.03
N GLY A 133 32.47 -4.01 3.72
CA GLY A 133 33.58 -4.07 4.67
C GLY A 133 33.32 -5.04 5.83
N LYS A 134 32.12 -5.02 6.42
CA LYS A 134 31.71 -5.98 7.46
C LYS A 134 31.72 -7.41 6.94
N ILE A 135 31.16 -7.65 5.76
CA ILE A 135 31.08 -8.99 5.17
C ILE A 135 32.48 -9.52 4.83
N ALA A 136 33.35 -8.70 4.22
CA ALA A 136 34.73 -9.08 3.91
C ALA A 136 35.50 -9.57 5.14
N GLN A 137 35.26 -8.94 6.30
CA GLN A 137 35.90 -9.33 7.54
C GLN A 137 35.30 -10.59 8.17
N LEU A 138 33.97 -10.74 8.13
CA LEU A 138 33.26 -11.72 8.96
C LEU A 138 32.82 -12.97 8.19
N TYR A 139 32.49 -12.83 6.90
CA TYR A 139 32.00 -13.91 6.05
C TYR A 139 32.42 -13.70 4.58
N PRO A 140 33.73 -13.82 4.27
CA PRO A 140 34.25 -13.60 2.92
C PRO A 140 33.75 -14.63 1.89
N GLU A 141 33.27 -15.79 2.33
CA GLU A 141 32.70 -16.83 1.46
C GLU A 141 31.21 -16.61 1.12
N ALA A 142 30.61 -15.50 1.57
CA ALA A 142 29.22 -15.16 1.29
C ALA A 142 28.97 -14.92 -0.21
N GLU A 143 27.76 -15.26 -0.65
CA GLU A 143 27.26 -15.00 -1.99
C GLU A 143 26.40 -13.73 -1.97
N LEU A 144 26.90 -12.65 -2.56
CA LEU A 144 26.32 -11.32 -2.41
C LEU A 144 25.39 -10.94 -3.55
N VAL A 145 24.27 -10.33 -3.18
CA VAL A 145 23.26 -9.80 -4.11
C VAL A 145 23.20 -8.29 -3.93
N LEU A 146 23.60 -7.53 -4.94
CA LEU A 146 23.55 -6.06 -4.89
C LEU A 146 22.10 -5.59 -4.93
N ARG A 147 21.64 -4.87 -3.91
CA ARG A 147 20.29 -4.29 -3.90
C ARG A 147 20.32 -2.90 -4.52
N ILE A 148 19.55 -2.69 -5.58
CA ILE A 148 19.36 -1.39 -6.21
C ILE A 148 18.01 -0.76 -5.83
N ARG A 149 17.97 0.57 -5.86
CA ARG A 149 16.73 1.32 -5.74
C ARG A 149 15.98 1.35 -7.07
N TYR A 150 14.72 0.92 -7.04
CA TYR A 150 13.82 1.06 -8.17
C TYR A 150 12.38 1.23 -7.65
N ASP A 151 11.95 2.46 -7.37
CA ASP A 151 10.65 2.73 -6.76
C ASP A 151 9.53 2.78 -7.81
N ALA A 152 8.42 2.11 -7.52
CA ALA A 152 7.17 2.30 -8.26
C ALA A 152 6.64 3.72 -8.11
N ARG A 153 5.96 4.21 -9.15
CA ARG A 153 5.31 5.54 -9.11
C ARG A 153 4.18 5.58 -8.08
N GLU A 154 3.47 4.48 -7.96
CA GLU A 154 2.34 4.28 -7.05
C GLU A 154 2.62 3.04 -6.20
N ALA A 155 3.14 3.27 -4.99
CA ALA A 155 3.27 2.26 -3.94
C ALA A 155 2.81 2.87 -2.62
N VAL A 156 2.06 2.09 -1.83
CA VAL A 156 1.60 2.51 -0.50
C VAL A 156 2.80 2.78 0.41
N LEU A 157 3.78 1.88 0.38
CA LEU A 157 5.06 2.10 1.08
C LEU A 157 6.26 1.99 0.12
N PRO A 158 6.81 3.15 -0.32
CA PRO A 158 8.08 3.21 -1.02
C PRO A 158 9.25 2.84 -0.09
N LEU A 159 10.11 1.93 -0.52
CA LEU A 159 11.27 1.46 0.26
C LEU A 159 12.59 2.13 -0.16
N GLY A 160 12.68 2.67 -1.37
CA GLY A 160 13.90 3.25 -1.95
C GLY A 160 14.43 4.48 -1.24
N ARG A 161 13.64 5.10 -0.35
CA ARG A 161 14.16 6.15 0.55
C ARG A 161 15.15 5.62 1.58
N LYS A 162 14.99 4.36 1.98
CA LYS A 162 15.78 3.73 3.05
C LYS A 162 16.79 2.71 2.52
N PHE A 163 16.45 1.99 1.46
CA PHE A 163 17.23 0.83 0.99
C PHE A 163 17.47 0.88 -0.53
N GLY A 164 18.56 0.24 -0.94
CA GLY A 164 18.96 0.12 -2.34
C GLY A 164 19.82 1.28 -2.79
N CYS A 165 20.95 0.96 -3.43
CA CYS A 165 21.84 1.97 -3.97
C CYS A 165 21.25 2.59 -5.25
N ASP A 166 21.67 3.80 -5.58
CA ASP A 166 21.35 4.40 -6.86
C ASP A 166 21.95 3.56 -8.01
N PRO A 167 21.13 3.04 -8.94
CA PRO A 167 21.61 2.09 -9.93
C PRO A 167 22.58 2.71 -10.94
N ASP A 168 22.48 4.02 -11.22
CA ASP A 168 23.32 4.67 -12.22
C ASP A 168 24.59 5.28 -11.58
N ARG A 169 24.50 5.72 -10.31
CA ARG A 169 25.61 6.43 -9.64
C ARG A 169 26.45 5.55 -8.73
N GLU A 170 25.83 4.57 -8.05
CA GLU A 170 26.45 3.87 -6.92
C GLU A 170 26.70 2.38 -7.20
N ALA A 171 25.92 1.74 -8.07
CA ALA A 171 26.07 0.31 -8.36
C ALA A 171 27.49 -0.06 -8.84
N LEU A 172 28.00 0.62 -9.87
CA LEU A 172 29.33 0.33 -10.42
C LEU A 172 30.47 0.59 -9.42
N PRO A 173 30.51 1.71 -8.66
CA PRO A 173 31.43 1.89 -7.56
C PRO A 173 31.38 0.77 -6.50
N LEU A 174 30.19 0.30 -6.13
CA LEU A 174 30.00 -0.80 -5.18
C LEU A 174 30.55 -2.13 -5.71
N LEU A 175 30.29 -2.46 -6.98
CA LEU A 175 30.87 -3.65 -7.62
C LEU A 175 32.39 -3.60 -7.64
N ARG A 176 32.99 -2.44 -7.98
CA ARG A 176 34.45 -2.25 -7.90
C ARG A 176 34.97 -2.42 -6.48
N CYS A 177 34.23 -1.98 -5.46
CA CYS A 177 34.58 -2.19 -4.06
C CYS A 177 34.54 -3.67 -3.69
N ALA A 178 33.47 -4.38 -4.03
CA ALA A 178 33.35 -5.82 -3.79
C ALA A 178 34.49 -6.61 -4.45
N LYS A 179 34.87 -6.26 -5.69
CA LYS A 179 36.01 -6.86 -6.39
C LYS A 179 37.33 -6.65 -5.64
N ARG A 180 37.58 -5.44 -5.13
CA ARG A 180 38.80 -5.14 -4.34
C ARG A 180 38.86 -5.97 -3.06
N HIS A 181 37.72 -6.24 -2.44
CA HIS A 181 37.61 -7.12 -1.27
C HIS A 181 37.56 -8.61 -1.61
N GLN A 182 37.64 -8.98 -2.90
CA GLN A 182 37.55 -10.37 -3.38
C GLN A 182 36.25 -11.06 -2.96
N LEU A 183 35.17 -10.28 -2.83
CA LEU A 183 33.85 -10.80 -2.49
C LEU A 183 33.11 -11.32 -3.73
N SER A 184 32.39 -12.43 -3.57
CA SER A 184 31.59 -13.03 -4.62
C SER A 184 30.24 -12.31 -4.74
N VAL A 185 30.09 -11.44 -5.76
CA VAL A 185 28.79 -10.84 -6.11
C VAL A 185 28.13 -11.70 -7.19
N ILE A 186 27.04 -12.36 -6.84
CA ILE A 186 26.36 -13.35 -7.69
C ILE A 186 25.11 -12.79 -8.38
N GLY A 187 24.65 -11.59 -8.02
CA GLY A 187 23.36 -11.11 -8.49
C GLY A 187 22.99 -9.68 -8.15
N VAL A 188 21.80 -9.30 -8.60
CA VAL A 188 21.15 -8.02 -8.31
C VAL A 188 19.75 -8.28 -7.76
N SER A 189 19.34 -7.50 -6.76
CA SER A 189 17.98 -7.46 -6.21
C SER A 189 17.39 -6.05 -6.33
N PHE A 190 16.08 -5.95 -6.40
CA PHE A 190 15.36 -4.68 -6.21
C PHE A 190 14.03 -4.94 -5.51
N HIS A 191 13.35 -3.89 -5.06
CA HIS A 191 12.00 -4.00 -4.51
C HIS A 191 11.21 -2.76 -4.88
N VAL A 192 10.06 -2.91 -5.57
CA VAL A 192 9.31 -1.78 -6.14
C VAL A 192 8.51 -0.96 -5.12
N GLY A 193 8.21 -1.56 -3.97
CA GLY A 193 7.47 -0.96 -2.86
C GLY A 193 6.28 -1.82 -2.47
N CYS A 194 5.82 -1.73 -1.22
CA CYS A 194 4.67 -2.52 -0.78
C CYS A 194 3.37 -1.94 -1.33
N GLY A 195 2.47 -2.81 -1.81
CA GLY A 195 1.18 -2.40 -2.38
C GLY A 195 1.34 -1.60 -3.67
N SER A 196 2.27 -2.00 -4.54
CA SER A 196 2.49 -1.29 -5.80
C SER A 196 1.31 -1.51 -6.76
N ARG A 197 0.86 -0.44 -7.44
CA ARG A 197 -0.10 -0.51 -8.55
C ARG A 197 0.55 -0.28 -9.92
N ASP A 198 1.84 0.00 -9.93
CA ASP A 198 2.63 0.29 -11.11
C ASP A 198 3.27 -1.02 -11.62
N ALA A 199 2.50 -1.81 -12.36
CA ALA A 199 2.97 -3.09 -12.89
C ALA A 199 4.14 -2.94 -13.88
N GLU A 200 4.16 -1.86 -14.66
CA GLU A 200 5.21 -1.56 -15.64
C GLU A 200 6.57 -1.33 -14.98
N CYS A 201 6.59 -0.86 -13.72
CA CYS A 201 7.82 -0.67 -12.94
C CYS A 201 8.72 -1.91 -12.92
N TYR A 202 8.16 -3.12 -12.77
CA TYR A 202 8.94 -4.36 -12.78
C TYR A 202 9.67 -4.59 -14.11
N TYR A 203 9.04 -4.23 -15.24
CA TYR A 203 9.67 -4.39 -16.55
C TYR A 203 10.95 -3.57 -16.63
N TRP A 204 10.87 -2.31 -16.23
CA TRP A 204 12.01 -1.40 -16.27
C TRP A 204 13.07 -1.70 -15.19
N ALA A 205 12.64 -2.17 -14.02
CA ALA A 205 13.55 -2.61 -12.96
C ALA A 205 14.38 -3.83 -13.38
N ILE A 206 13.75 -4.84 -14.00
CA ILE A 206 14.44 -6.02 -14.54
C ILE A 206 15.45 -5.59 -15.61
N ARG A 207 15.05 -4.71 -16.54
CA ARG A 207 15.98 -4.18 -17.55
C ARG A 207 17.18 -3.48 -16.93
N LYS A 208 16.96 -2.62 -15.94
CA LYS A 208 18.03 -1.92 -15.23
C LYS A 208 18.96 -2.88 -14.48
N ALA A 209 18.40 -3.93 -13.87
CA ALA A 209 19.21 -4.97 -13.24
C ALA A 209 20.11 -5.68 -14.27
N ILE A 210 19.60 -6.00 -15.46
CA ILE A 210 20.39 -6.66 -16.52
C ILE A 210 21.50 -5.73 -17.06
N GLU A 211 21.27 -4.42 -17.16
CA GLU A 211 22.34 -3.45 -17.48
C GLU A 211 23.50 -3.50 -16.46
N ILE A 212 23.17 -3.76 -15.18
CA ILE A 212 24.17 -3.92 -14.12
C ILE A 212 24.87 -5.28 -14.22
N PHE A 213 24.18 -6.35 -14.62
CA PHE A 213 24.83 -7.64 -14.92
C PHE A 213 25.88 -7.46 -16.02
N ASP A 214 25.55 -6.72 -17.08
CA ASP A 214 26.48 -6.46 -18.18
C ASP A 214 27.71 -5.66 -17.69
N SER A 215 27.47 -4.61 -16.89
CA SER A 215 28.54 -3.83 -16.24
C SER A 215 29.42 -4.68 -15.30
N ALA A 216 28.83 -5.64 -14.59
CA ALA A 216 29.55 -6.56 -13.71
C ALA A 216 30.40 -7.57 -14.51
N SER A 217 29.90 -8.03 -15.65
CA SER A 217 30.63 -8.91 -16.58
C SER A 217 31.89 -8.25 -17.12
N GLU A 218 31.85 -6.95 -17.43
CA GLU A 218 33.04 -6.17 -17.80
C GLU A 218 34.09 -6.10 -16.68
N LEU A 219 33.65 -6.23 -15.41
CA LEU A 219 34.52 -6.37 -14.25
C LEU A 219 34.95 -7.82 -13.99
N GLY A 220 34.60 -8.78 -14.84
CA GLY A 220 34.91 -10.20 -14.68
C GLY A 220 34.08 -10.89 -13.60
N MET A 221 32.94 -10.31 -13.18
CA MET A 221 32.01 -10.94 -12.25
C MET A 221 30.96 -11.73 -13.03
N GLN A 222 30.74 -12.98 -12.63
CA GLN A 222 29.75 -13.86 -13.25
C GLN A 222 28.48 -13.90 -12.39
N MET A 223 27.57 -12.97 -12.64
CA MET A 223 26.27 -12.93 -11.98
C MET A 223 25.31 -13.94 -12.63
N HIS A 224 24.54 -14.63 -11.80
CA HIS A 224 23.59 -15.67 -12.21
C HIS A 224 22.28 -15.65 -11.40
N LEU A 225 22.10 -14.70 -10.47
CA LEU A 225 20.89 -14.59 -9.65
C LEU A 225 20.23 -13.22 -9.82
N LEU A 226 19.00 -13.18 -10.30
CA LEU A 226 18.15 -11.99 -10.31
C LEU A 226 17.06 -12.17 -9.26
N ASP A 227 16.98 -11.24 -8.33
CA ASP A 227 15.91 -11.18 -7.34
C ASP A 227 15.00 -9.99 -7.65
N ILE A 228 13.75 -10.29 -8.03
CA ILE A 228 12.76 -9.26 -8.39
C ILE A 228 11.97 -8.72 -7.18
N GLY A 229 12.34 -9.16 -5.96
CA GLY A 229 11.83 -8.65 -4.69
C GLY A 229 10.34 -8.91 -4.47
N GLY A 230 9.72 -8.04 -3.68
CA GLY A 230 8.30 -8.09 -3.34
C GLY A 230 7.53 -6.86 -3.82
N GLY A 231 6.32 -6.71 -3.29
CA GLY A 231 5.40 -5.62 -3.65
C GLY A 231 4.10 -6.07 -4.30
N TYR A 232 3.98 -7.38 -4.56
CA TYR A 232 2.80 -8.02 -5.12
C TYR A 232 1.58 -7.90 -4.20
N PRO A 233 0.39 -7.57 -4.74
CA PRO A 233 -0.86 -7.57 -3.97
C PRO A 233 -1.29 -9.00 -3.65
N GLY A 234 -1.91 -9.23 -2.49
CA GLY A 234 -2.47 -10.53 -2.10
C GLY A 234 -3.99 -10.57 -2.06
N GLY A 235 -4.67 -9.44 -1.83
CA GLY A 235 -6.14 -9.37 -1.78
C GLY A 235 -6.84 -9.24 -3.13
N ASN A 236 -6.11 -9.03 -4.24
CA ASN A 236 -6.70 -8.82 -5.56
C ASN A 236 -5.86 -9.46 -6.69
N ASP A 237 -6.34 -10.60 -7.19
CA ASP A 237 -5.65 -11.36 -8.24
C ASP A 237 -5.56 -10.65 -9.58
N ARG A 238 -6.49 -9.73 -9.90
CA ARG A 238 -6.44 -8.99 -11.18
C ARG A 238 -5.27 -8.04 -11.25
N ILE A 239 -4.97 -7.36 -10.14
CA ILE A 239 -3.81 -6.46 -10.08
C ILE A 239 -2.53 -7.31 -10.18
N PHE A 240 -2.50 -8.49 -9.55
CA PHE A 240 -1.37 -9.42 -9.70
C PHE A 240 -1.17 -9.85 -11.15
N ASP A 241 -2.22 -10.09 -11.92
CA ASP A 241 -2.13 -10.47 -13.34
C ASP A 241 -1.42 -9.41 -14.20
N ASP A 242 -1.65 -8.12 -13.91
CA ASP A 242 -0.94 -7.03 -14.60
C ASP A 242 0.58 -7.07 -14.28
N HIS A 243 0.96 -7.30 -13.02
CA HIS A 243 2.37 -7.47 -12.64
C HIS A 243 3.00 -8.67 -13.36
N VAL A 244 2.30 -9.80 -13.39
CA VAL A 244 2.74 -11.02 -14.08
C VAL A 244 2.99 -10.76 -15.56
N HIS A 245 2.11 -10.02 -16.23
CA HIS A 245 2.26 -9.69 -17.64
C HIS A 245 3.59 -8.96 -17.92
N PHE A 246 3.88 -7.88 -17.18
CA PHE A 246 5.10 -7.09 -17.38
C PHE A 246 6.37 -7.82 -16.95
N ILE A 247 6.31 -8.62 -15.88
CA ILE A 247 7.42 -9.47 -15.45
C ILE A 247 7.75 -10.51 -16.52
N ASN A 248 6.78 -11.31 -16.95
CA ASN A 248 7.00 -12.34 -17.96
C ASN A 248 7.51 -11.74 -19.28
N LYS A 249 7.00 -10.56 -19.68
CA LYS A 249 7.52 -9.83 -20.83
C LYS A 249 9.01 -9.50 -20.67
N ALA A 250 9.40 -8.91 -19.54
CA ALA A 250 10.79 -8.57 -19.27
C ALA A 250 11.70 -9.79 -19.20
N LEU A 251 11.30 -10.85 -18.50
CA LEU A 251 12.07 -12.09 -18.40
C LEU A 251 12.24 -12.76 -19.77
N SER A 252 11.18 -12.76 -20.60
CA SER A 252 11.26 -13.26 -21.97
C SER A 252 12.28 -12.48 -22.79
N GLU A 253 12.17 -11.15 -22.83
CA GLU A 253 13.02 -10.29 -23.66
C GLU A 253 14.47 -10.25 -23.19
N GLN A 254 14.70 -10.18 -21.87
CA GLN A 254 16.03 -9.93 -21.31
C GLN A 254 16.81 -11.20 -20.97
N ILE A 255 16.13 -12.30 -20.65
CA ILE A 255 16.77 -13.54 -20.19
C ILE A 255 16.59 -14.66 -21.23
N VAL A 256 15.35 -15.02 -21.56
CA VAL A 256 15.05 -16.19 -22.41
C VAL A 256 15.55 -15.99 -23.84
N GLN A 257 15.16 -14.88 -24.49
CA GLN A 257 15.56 -14.58 -25.88
C GLN A 257 17.06 -14.37 -26.02
N GLN A 258 17.70 -13.84 -24.97
CA GLN A 258 19.15 -13.63 -24.90
C GLN A 258 19.92 -14.89 -24.45
N ARG A 259 19.22 -16.00 -24.16
CA ARG A 259 19.79 -17.27 -23.67
C ARG A 259 20.70 -17.11 -22.45
N ARG A 260 20.37 -16.18 -21.55
CA ARG A 260 21.12 -15.96 -20.32
C ARG A 260 20.77 -17.04 -19.30
N ASN A 261 21.77 -17.61 -18.65
CA ASN A 261 21.59 -18.57 -17.56
C ASN A 261 21.47 -17.82 -16.23
N ILE A 262 20.28 -17.29 -15.94
CA ILE A 262 20.00 -16.52 -14.73
C ILE A 262 18.86 -17.21 -13.97
N GLU A 263 19.13 -17.60 -12.72
CA GLU A 263 18.11 -17.99 -11.74
C GLU A 263 17.32 -16.74 -11.35
N VAL A 264 15.99 -16.81 -11.42
CA VAL A 264 15.12 -15.71 -11.01
C VAL A 264 14.37 -16.11 -9.75
N ILE A 265 14.52 -15.31 -8.71
CA ILE A 265 13.79 -15.45 -7.45
C ILE A 265 12.94 -14.20 -7.21
N ALA A 266 11.98 -14.30 -6.31
CA ALA A 266 11.21 -13.16 -5.81
C ALA A 266 10.93 -13.33 -4.32
N GLU A 267 10.56 -12.24 -3.66
CA GLU A 267 10.31 -12.17 -2.22
C GLU A 267 8.83 -11.88 -1.88
N PRO A 268 7.85 -12.71 -2.31
CA PRO A 268 6.45 -12.45 -2.00
C PRO A 268 6.17 -12.64 -0.51
N GLY A 269 5.77 -11.55 0.16
CA GLY A 269 5.21 -11.56 1.51
C GLY A 269 3.69 -11.46 1.46
N ARG A 270 3.21 -10.22 1.28
CA ARG A 270 1.77 -9.86 1.25
C ARG A 270 0.96 -10.76 0.31
N TYR A 271 1.45 -11.00 -0.91
CA TYR A 271 0.80 -11.87 -1.88
C TYR A 271 0.39 -13.24 -1.33
N CYS A 272 1.24 -13.86 -0.49
CA CYS A 272 1.01 -15.21 -0.01
C CYS A 272 -0.03 -15.31 1.10
N VAL A 273 -0.24 -14.23 1.88
CA VAL A 273 -0.95 -14.34 3.17
C VAL A 273 -2.02 -13.29 3.38
N GLU A 274 -2.09 -12.21 2.59
CA GLU A 274 -3.04 -11.12 2.82
C GLU A 274 -4.49 -11.63 2.90
N SER A 275 -4.97 -12.33 1.87
CA SER A 275 -6.30 -12.93 1.79
C SER A 275 -6.52 -14.11 2.73
N ALA A 276 -5.44 -14.69 3.26
CA ALA A 276 -5.52 -15.88 4.09
C ALA A 276 -6.07 -15.60 5.49
N VAL A 277 -6.16 -14.34 5.93
CA VAL A 277 -6.72 -14.02 7.26
C VAL A 277 -7.92 -13.10 7.14
N THR A 278 -8.99 -13.49 7.86
CA THR A 278 -10.16 -12.64 8.10
C THR A 278 -10.18 -12.27 9.59
N ALA A 279 -10.20 -10.98 9.90
CA ALA A 279 -10.32 -10.48 11.27
C ALA A 279 -11.79 -10.23 11.63
N LEU A 280 -12.20 -10.76 12.77
CA LEU A 280 -13.51 -10.53 13.39
C LEU A 280 -13.28 -9.67 14.63
N VAL A 281 -13.89 -8.50 14.64
CA VAL A 281 -13.56 -7.40 15.55
C VAL A 281 -14.84 -6.83 16.14
N ASN A 282 -14.92 -6.66 17.44
CA ASN A 282 -16.11 -6.13 18.10
C ASN A 282 -16.06 -4.60 18.25
N VAL A 283 -17.23 -3.97 18.20
CA VAL A 283 -17.42 -2.58 18.60
C VAL A 283 -17.45 -2.51 20.13
N LEU A 284 -16.43 -1.90 20.74
CA LEU A 284 -16.36 -1.69 22.19
C LEU A 284 -17.17 -0.46 22.64
N ALA A 285 -17.12 0.60 21.83
CA ALA A 285 -17.80 1.85 22.13
C ALA A 285 -18.11 2.61 20.83
N LYS A 286 -19.08 3.52 20.91
CA LYS A 286 -19.37 4.49 19.85
C LYS A 286 -19.56 5.90 20.40
N SER A 287 -19.22 6.91 19.61
CA SER A 287 -19.48 8.31 19.90
C SER A 287 -19.88 9.06 18.63
N TYR A 288 -20.45 10.25 18.78
CA TYR A 288 -21.05 10.99 17.67
C TYR A 288 -20.44 12.38 17.53
N ASP A 289 -20.16 12.80 16.31
CA ASP A 289 -20.06 14.21 15.95
C ASP A 289 -21.42 14.73 15.54
N ARG A 290 -21.82 15.86 16.13
CA ARG A 290 -23.07 16.53 15.82
C ARG A 290 -22.80 17.93 15.28
N ASN A 291 -23.61 18.38 14.34
CA ASN A 291 -23.61 19.78 13.91
C ASN A 291 -24.35 20.67 14.93
N ASP A 292 -24.37 21.98 14.69
CA ASP A 292 -25.07 22.96 15.53
C ASP A 292 -26.58 22.71 15.64
N ALA A 293 -27.16 22.00 14.67
CA ALA A 293 -28.58 21.57 14.69
C ALA A 293 -28.80 20.27 15.48
N GLY A 294 -27.74 19.65 16.02
CA GLY A 294 -27.80 18.41 16.79
C GLY A 294 -27.85 17.13 15.95
N GLU A 295 -27.78 17.24 14.62
CA GLU A 295 -27.81 16.10 13.69
C GLU A 295 -26.46 15.39 13.69
N ILE A 296 -26.49 14.05 13.60
CA ILE A 296 -25.27 13.24 13.54
C ILE A 296 -24.62 13.43 12.16
N VAL A 297 -23.41 13.97 12.16
CA VAL A 297 -22.59 14.15 10.94
C VAL A 297 -21.63 12.98 10.77
N ARG A 298 -21.15 12.42 11.88
CA ARG A 298 -20.20 11.30 11.87
C ARG A 298 -20.36 10.43 13.10
N VAL A 299 -20.17 9.11 12.94
CA VAL A 299 -20.04 8.17 14.04
C VAL A 299 -18.58 7.74 14.19
N ARG A 300 -18.07 7.69 15.42
CA ARG A 300 -16.76 7.10 15.73
C ARG A 300 -16.97 5.80 16.46
N TYR A 301 -16.40 4.72 15.93
CA TYR A 301 -16.41 3.40 16.57
C TYR A 301 -15.02 3.11 17.13
N TYR A 302 -14.98 2.57 18.34
CA TYR A 302 -13.77 2.07 19.00
C TYR A 302 -13.85 0.56 19.01
N LEU A 303 -12.84 -0.08 18.44
CA LEU A 303 -12.84 -1.51 18.18
C LEU A 303 -11.88 -2.25 19.11
N ASP A 304 -12.12 -3.55 19.35
CA ASP A 304 -11.26 -4.38 20.20
C ASP A 304 -9.99 -4.91 19.53
N ASP A 305 -9.68 -4.41 18.33
CA ASP A 305 -8.50 -4.68 17.49
C ASP A 305 -8.07 -3.38 16.78
N GLY A 306 -6.86 -3.28 16.26
CA GLY A 306 -6.27 -2.04 15.74
C GLY A 306 -4.99 -2.21 14.92
N LEU A 307 -4.33 -1.10 14.58
CA LEU A 307 -3.05 -1.06 13.83
C LEU A 307 -1.87 -1.70 14.58
N TYR A 308 -2.03 -1.89 15.89
CA TYR A 308 -1.05 -2.53 16.77
C TYR A 308 -1.36 -4.01 17.04
N ASP A 309 -2.29 -4.59 16.28
CA ASP A 309 -2.78 -5.96 16.42
C ASP A 309 -2.95 -6.63 15.03
N SER A 310 -4.15 -6.66 14.44
CA SER A 310 -4.41 -7.33 13.15
C SER A 310 -4.27 -6.42 11.92
N PHE A 311 -4.29 -5.10 12.10
CA PHE A 311 -4.30 -4.15 10.98
C PHE A 311 -2.89 -3.64 10.70
N ASP A 312 -2.62 -3.34 9.44
CA ASP A 312 -1.31 -2.88 8.97
C ASP A 312 -1.40 -1.49 8.32
N TRP A 313 -0.31 -0.74 8.37
CA TRP A 313 -0.21 0.63 7.84
C TRP A 313 0.01 0.70 6.32
N CYS A 314 0.13 -0.44 5.65
CA CYS A 314 0.19 -0.58 4.19
C CYS A 314 -1.18 -0.92 3.56
N ASP A 315 -2.26 -1.06 4.33
CA ASP A 315 -3.63 -1.17 3.82
C ASP A 315 -4.35 0.19 3.96
N GLU A 316 -4.52 0.91 2.85
CA GLU A 316 -5.14 2.24 2.84
C GLU A 316 -6.67 2.21 3.03
N LEU A 317 -7.32 1.06 2.83
CA LEU A 317 -8.79 0.96 2.79
C LEU A 317 -9.29 -0.27 3.54
N ALA A 318 -9.28 -0.18 4.88
CA ALA A 318 -9.89 -1.16 5.74
C ALA A 318 -11.41 -0.97 5.87
N ILE A 319 -12.17 -1.47 4.90
CA ILE A 319 -13.64 -1.42 4.91
C ILE A 319 -14.19 -2.77 5.40
N PRO A 320 -15.01 -2.80 6.46
CA PRO A 320 -15.64 -4.05 6.90
C PRO A 320 -16.72 -4.50 5.93
N GLU A 321 -16.94 -5.82 5.84
CA GLU A 321 -18.06 -6.38 5.10
C GLU A 321 -19.39 -6.01 5.76
N VAL A 322 -20.34 -5.52 4.96
CA VAL A 322 -21.70 -5.23 5.44
C VAL A 322 -22.45 -6.54 5.58
N GLN A 323 -22.87 -6.86 6.81
CA GLN A 323 -23.60 -8.08 7.10
C GLN A 323 -25.03 -8.02 6.57
N GLU A 324 -25.50 -9.10 5.95
CA GLU A 324 -26.79 -9.19 5.25
C GLU A 324 -27.99 -8.75 6.10
N HIS A 325 -27.99 -9.03 7.40
CA HIS A 325 -29.07 -8.61 8.30
C HIS A 325 -29.12 -7.10 8.56
N ARG A 326 -28.05 -6.36 8.23
CA ARG A 326 -27.94 -4.89 8.31
C ARG A 326 -28.08 -4.22 6.95
N SER A 327 -27.96 -4.98 5.87
CA SER A 327 -28.09 -4.53 4.47
C SER A 327 -29.52 -4.23 4.04
N SER A 328 -30.43 -3.84 4.96
CA SER A 328 -31.76 -3.40 4.54
C SER A 328 -31.62 -2.11 3.72
N ASP A 329 -32.31 -2.02 2.57
CA ASP A 329 -32.34 -0.83 1.69
C ASP A 329 -32.75 0.47 2.42
N SER A 330 -33.22 0.37 3.67
CA SER A 330 -33.70 1.47 4.51
C SER A 330 -32.70 2.01 5.54
N SER A 331 -31.55 1.37 5.76
CA SER A 331 -30.59 1.83 6.78
C SER A 331 -29.75 3.00 6.22
N PRO A 332 -29.83 4.21 6.79
CA PRO A 332 -29.02 5.34 6.31
C PRO A 332 -27.54 5.06 6.55
N LEU A 333 -26.71 5.29 5.54
CA LEU A 333 -25.26 5.26 5.69
C LEU A 333 -24.78 6.57 6.28
N VAL A 334 -23.90 6.49 7.28
CA VAL A 334 -23.34 7.64 7.99
C VAL A 334 -21.82 7.63 7.84
N PRO A 335 -21.18 8.78 7.56
CA PRO A 335 -19.73 8.91 7.65
C PRO A 335 -19.23 8.40 8.99
N SER A 336 -18.22 7.54 8.95
CA SER A 336 -17.75 6.80 10.11
C SER A 336 -16.23 6.76 10.16
N VAL A 337 -15.69 6.76 11.39
CA VAL A 337 -14.26 6.57 11.65
C VAL A 337 -14.11 5.38 12.58
N LEU A 338 -13.19 4.48 12.24
CA LEU A 338 -12.87 3.29 13.01
C LEU A 338 -11.53 3.51 13.72
N TYR A 339 -11.56 3.49 15.05
CA TYR A 339 -10.39 3.53 15.91
C TYR A 339 -10.11 2.14 16.46
N GLY A 340 -8.83 1.83 16.65
CA GLY A 340 -8.44 0.67 17.45
C GLY A 340 -8.59 0.92 18.95
N ARG A 341 -8.26 -0.09 19.75
CA ARG A 341 -8.37 -0.07 21.22
C ARG A 341 -7.25 0.66 21.93
N THR A 342 -6.17 1.06 21.24
CA THR A 342 -5.01 1.66 21.90
C THR A 342 -5.24 3.13 22.23
N MET A 343 -4.43 3.65 23.16
CA MET A 343 -4.41 5.07 23.50
C MET A 343 -3.57 5.89 22.50
N CYS A 344 -3.18 5.31 21.37
CA CYS A 344 -2.39 6.01 20.36
C CYS A 344 -3.31 6.80 19.41
N ASP A 345 -3.06 8.09 19.27
CA ASP A 345 -3.81 8.97 18.35
C ASP A 345 -3.76 8.50 16.88
N ASN A 346 -2.74 7.70 16.52
CA ASN A 346 -2.59 7.15 15.18
C ASN A 346 -3.26 5.79 14.99
N ASP A 347 -3.87 5.19 16.01
CA ASP A 347 -4.58 3.92 15.92
C ASP A 347 -5.95 4.08 15.25
N ILE A 348 -5.90 4.45 13.98
CA ILE A 348 -7.06 4.74 13.14
C ILE A 348 -7.06 3.72 12.00
N ILE A 349 -8.02 2.80 12.04
CA ILE A 349 -8.18 1.75 11.05
C ILE A 349 -8.73 2.31 9.73
N ALA A 350 -9.74 3.17 9.80
CA ALA A 350 -10.38 3.75 8.62
C ALA A 350 -10.94 5.13 8.92
N LYS A 351 -10.80 6.05 7.95
CA LYS A 351 -11.27 7.43 8.05
C LYS A 351 -12.36 7.68 7.00
N GLU A 352 -13.45 8.30 7.43
CA GLU A 352 -14.52 8.79 6.55
C GLU A 352 -15.15 7.71 5.66
N ILE A 353 -15.35 6.51 6.19
CA ILE A 353 -16.04 5.43 5.49
C ILE A 353 -17.55 5.51 5.73
N LEU A 354 -18.35 5.18 4.72
CA LEU A 354 -19.81 5.14 4.86
C LEU A 354 -20.23 3.78 5.39
N LEU A 355 -20.83 3.75 6.59
CA LEU A 355 -21.34 2.53 7.20
C LEU A 355 -22.80 2.71 7.66
N PRO A 356 -23.62 1.64 7.66
CA PRO A 356 -24.83 1.66 8.47
C PRO A 356 -24.46 1.82 9.95
N GLU A 357 -25.39 2.30 10.77
CA GLU A 357 -25.11 2.42 12.19
C GLU A 357 -24.92 1.02 12.84
N HIS A 358 -23.85 0.92 13.63
CA HIS A 358 -23.52 -0.25 14.43
C HIS A 358 -23.75 0.03 15.92
N GLU A 359 -24.05 -1.02 16.68
CA GLU A 359 -24.20 -1.02 18.12
C GLU A 359 -22.95 -1.57 18.80
N VAL A 360 -22.83 -1.27 20.10
CA VAL A 360 -21.81 -1.91 20.94
C VAL A 360 -22.05 -3.43 20.94
N ASP A 361 -20.96 -4.19 20.96
CA ASP A 361 -20.90 -5.66 20.82
C ASP A 361 -21.21 -6.19 19.41
N ASP A 362 -21.46 -5.32 18.43
CA ASP A 362 -21.51 -5.75 17.04
C ASP A 362 -20.15 -6.26 16.57
N CYS A 363 -20.14 -7.37 15.84
CA CYS A 363 -18.96 -7.87 15.17
C CYS A 363 -18.85 -7.26 13.77
N LEU A 364 -17.71 -6.66 13.46
CA LEU A 364 -17.29 -6.24 12.13
C LEU A 364 -16.34 -7.30 11.55
N VAL A 365 -16.48 -7.59 10.26
CA VAL A 365 -15.69 -8.60 9.55
C VAL A 365 -14.79 -7.92 8.55
N PHE A 366 -13.48 -8.12 8.67
CA PHE A 366 -12.46 -7.55 7.80
C PHE A 366 -11.68 -8.66 7.08
N PRO A 367 -11.96 -8.92 5.79
CA PRO A 367 -11.13 -9.81 5.00
C PRO A 367 -9.74 -9.18 4.75
N ASN A 368 -8.82 -9.96 4.20
CA ASN A 368 -7.51 -9.50 3.75
C ASN A 368 -6.60 -8.93 4.87
N ARG A 369 -6.54 -9.60 6.03
CA ARG A 369 -5.81 -9.13 7.24
C ARG A 369 -4.55 -9.93 7.57
N GLY A 370 -4.05 -10.73 6.63
CA GLY A 370 -2.97 -11.66 6.96
C GLY A 370 -1.57 -11.11 6.78
N ALA A 371 -1.40 -9.92 6.22
CA ALA A 371 -0.10 -9.31 5.98
C ALA A 371 0.25 -8.26 7.05
N TYR A 372 1.46 -8.32 7.59
CA TYR A 372 2.13 -7.36 8.49
C TYR A 372 1.47 -7.00 9.82
N GLY A 373 0.13 -7.02 9.96
CA GLY A 373 -0.57 -6.64 11.19
C GLY A 373 -0.03 -7.42 12.38
N MET A 374 -0.28 -8.73 12.40
CA MET A 374 0.14 -9.59 13.51
C MET A 374 1.66 -9.61 13.75
N ALA A 375 2.48 -9.48 12.70
CA ALA A 375 3.94 -9.49 12.83
C ALA A 375 4.48 -8.23 13.51
N LEU A 376 3.77 -7.10 13.34
CA LEU A 376 4.08 -5.82 13.95
C LEU A 376 3.35 -5.61 15.27
N GLY A 377 2.21 -6.29 15.47
CA GLY A 377 1.43 -6.26 16.68
C GLY A 377 2.16 -6.95 17.84
N ARG A 378 2.37 -6.20 18.92
CA ARG A 378 3.16 -6.64 20.09
C ARG A 378 2.41 -6.50 21.40
N GLY A 379 1.09 -6.32 21.35
CA GLY A 379 0.29 -6.00 22.55
C GLY A 379 0.67 -4.63 23.12
N TYR A 380 0.74 -3.61 22.26
CA TYR A 380 0.92 -2.22 22.71
C TYR A 380 -0.17 -1.85 23.73
N ASN A 381 0.17 -1.06 24.75
CA ASN A 381 -0.65 -0.83 25.95
C ASN A 381 -1.03 -2.09 26.76
N GLY A 382 -0.40 -3.25 26.53
CA GLY A 382 -0.62 -4.48 27.29
C GLY A 382 -1.81 -5.32 26.83
N PHE A 383 -2.42 -5.00 25.68
CA PHE A 383 -3.54 -5.78 25.14
C PHE A 383 -3.08 -7.15 24.63
N SER A 384 -3.89 -8.18 24.86
CA SER A 384 -3.62 -9.52 24.35
C SER A 384 -3.82 -9.58 22.84
N THR A 385 -2.91 -10.24 22.13
CA THR A 385 -3.05 -10.47 20.69
C THR A 385 -4.34 -11.24 20.36
N PRO A 386 -4.96 -10.99 19.20
CA PRO A 386 -6.15 -11.71 18.75
C PRO A 386 -5.96 -13.23 18.74
N LEU A 387 -7.04 -13.96 19.05
CA LEU A 387 -7.07 -15.42 18.99
C LEU A 387 -7.08 -15.89 17.53
N ILE A 388 -6.14 -16.76 17.16
CA ILE A 388 -6.11 -17.33 15.81
C ILE A 388 -6.83 -18.68 15.78
N LYS A 389 -7.77 -18.82 14.87
CA LYS A 389 -8.38 -20.10 14.48
C LYS A 389 -7.90 -20.49 13.10
N ILE A 390 -7.20 -21.62 13.02
CA ILE A 390 -6.57 -22.10 11.80
C ILE A 390 -7.55 -23.01 11.07
N CYS A 391 -8.00 -22.57 9.91
CA CYS A 391 -8.95 -23.25 9.06
C CYS A 391 -8.24 -23.92 7.88
N LEU A 392 -8.58 -25.16 7.58
CA LEU A 392 -8.05 -25.89 6.43
C LEU A 392 -8.96 -27.05 6.00
N THR A 393 -8.94 -27.40 4.72
CA THR A 393 -9.55 -28.63 4.22
C THR A 393 -8.68 -29.86 4.51
N ARG A 394 -9.25 -31.05 4.29
CA ARG A 394 -8.51 -32.31 4.38
C ARG A 394 -7.33 -32.38 3.41
N ALA A 395 -7.48 -31.85 2.20
CA ALA A 395 -6.42 -31.83 1.20
C ALA A 395 -5.19 -31.04 1.68
N THR A 396 -5.40 -29.85 2.24
CA THR A 396 -4.31 -29.03 2.81
C THR A 396 -3.70 -29.66 4.07
N LEU A 397 -4.51 -30.35 4.88
CA LEU A 397 -3.98 -31.12 5.99
C LEU A 397 -3.05 -32.23 5.52
N ASP A 398 -3.39 -32.91 4.44
CA ASP A 398 -2.57 -33.97 3.87
C ASP A 398 -1.21 -33.41 3.37
N TYR A 399 -1.16 -32.20 2.81
CA TYR A 399 0.12 -31.52 2.52
C TYR A 399 1.00 -31.35 3.77
N LEU A 400 0.41 -30.98 4.91
CA LEU A 400 1.15 -30.84 6.17
C LEU A 400 1.61 -32.18 6.74
N CYS A 401 0.85 -33.26 6.53
CA CYS A 401 1.15 -34.59 7.05
C CYS A 401 2.11 -35.41 6.17
N PHE A 402 2.12 -35.17 4.86
CA PHE A 402 2.91 -35.94 3.87
C PHE A 402 4.02 -35.12 3.18
N GLY A 403 4.17 -33.83 3.50
CA GLY A 403 5.28 -33.02 3.02
C GLY A 403 6.65 -33.55 3.48
N PRO A 404 7.76 -33.15 2.82
CA PRO A 404 9.11 -33.68 3.07
C PRO A 404 9.73 -33.33 4.44
N CYS A 405 8.94 -32.94 5.44
CA CYS A 405 9.45 -32.58 6.77
C CYS A 405 9.23 -33.71 7.80
N VAL A 406 10.25 -33.91 8.62
CA VAL A 406 10.49 -34.97 9.62
C VAL A 406 9.52 -34.92 10.84
N TYR A 407 8.38 -34.23 10.74
CA TYR A 407 7.45 -34.00 11.85
C TYR A 407 6.17 -34.86 11.81
N GLN A 408 6.26 -36.12 11.35
CA GLN A 408 5.20 -37.12 11.52
C GLN A 408 4.84 -37.36 13.01
N ALA A 409 5.75 -37.07 13.94
CA ALA A 409 5.54 -37.27 15.38
C ALA A 409 4.57 -36.25 16.03
N ALA A 410 4.35 -35.07 15.43
CA ALA A 410 3.43 -34.06 15.99
C ALA A 410 1.97 -34.27 15.56
N PHE A 411 1.73 -34.99 14.47
CA PHE A 411 0.39 -35.21 13.90
C PHE A 411 -0.25 -36.56 14.29
N THR A 412 0.48 -37.45 14.98
CA THR A 412 0.02 -38.81 15.35
C THR A 412 -0.98 -38.86 16.52
N ARG A 413 -1.38 -37.72 17.09
CA ARG A 413 -2.57 -37.60 17.97
C ARG A 413 -3.64 -36.73 17.31
N ALA A 414 -4.24 -37.27 16.26
CA ALA A 414 -5.40 -36.67 15.61
C ALA A 414 -6.68 -37.14 16.32
N THR A 415 -7.31 -36.26 17.11
CA THR A 415 -8.74 -36.41 17.42
C THR A 415 -9.49 -36.06 16.14
N ILE A 416 -9.93 -37.09 15.42
CA ILE A 416 -10.93 -36.94 14.37
C ILE A 416 -12.21 -36.52 15.09
N VAL A 417 -12.60 -35.24 15.00
CA VAL A 417 -13.99 -34.88 15.27
C VAL A 417 -14.80 -35.38 14.08
N ARG A 418 -15.05 -36.69 14.06
CA ARG A 418 -16.21 -37.25 13.35
C ARG A 418 -17.39 -36.67 14.10
N SER A 419 -18.10 -35.73 13.49
CA SER A 419 -19.48 -35.35 13.81
C SER A 419 -19.95 -35.84 15.19
N CYS A 420 -19.51 -35.17 16.23
CA CYS A 420 -20.24 -35.05 17.48
C CYS A 420 -20.30 -33.55 17.83
N LEU A 421 -20.53 -32.71 16.81
CA LEU A 421 -21.43 -31.59 17.04
C LEU A 421 -22.81 -32.24 17.21
N PRO A 422 -23.57 -31.96 18.28
CA PRO A 422 -24.97 -32.33 18.29
C PRO A 422 -25.57 -31.77 17.00
N THR A 423 -26.31 -32.59 16.27
CA THR A 423 -27.20 -32.12 15.22
C THR A 423 -28.02 -30.99 15.81
N VAL A 424 -27.65 -29.74 15.51
CA VAL A 424 -28.48 -28.59 15.83
C VAL A 424 -29.62 -28.62 14.83
N SER A 425 -30.59 -29.47 15.15
CA SER A 425 -31.98 -29.27 14.76
C SER A 425 -32.40 -27.90 15.27
N LEU A 426 -33.09 -27.13 14.42
CA LEU A 426 -33.70 -25.82 14.71
C LEU A 426 -34.71 -25.83 15.88
N SER A 427 -34.78 -26.90 16.69
CA SER A 427 -35.65 -27.06 17.86
C SER A 427 -34.95 -26.97 19.22
N ASP A 428 -33.62 -27.04 19.30
CA ASP A 428 -32.93 -27.32 20.58
C ASP A 428 -32.27 -26.10 21.25
N ALA A 429 -32.41 -24.90 20.68
CA ALA A 429 -31.91 -23.65 21.26
C ALA A 429 -32.67 -23.19 22.53
N ALA A 430 -33.70 -23.91 22.98
CA ALA A 430 -34.56 -23.51 24.09
C ALA A 430 -34.30 -24.21 25.44
N ARG A 431 -33.24 -25.02 25.60
CA ARG A 431 -33.07 -25.86 26.81
C ARG A 431 -31.79 -25.69 27.64
N PHE A 432 -30.91 -24.75 27.29
CA PHE A 432 -29.78 -24.39 28.16
C PHE A 432 -29.93 -22.96 28.71
N SER A 433 -31.04 -22.75 29.44
CA SER A 433 -31.19 -21.63 30.36
C SER A 433 -32.02 -22.12 31.53
N THR A 434 -31.37 -22.47 32.64
CA THR A 434 -31.87 -22.36 34.02
C THR A 434 -30.88 -22.98 35.00
N LYS A 435 -30.70 -22.28 36.13
CA LYS A 435 -29.77 -22.49 37.27
C LYS A 435 -28.43 -21.75 37.12
N ALA A 436 -28.05 -20.81 37.98
CA ALA A 436 -28.69 -20.20 39.13
C ALA A 436 -27.88 -18.94 39.51
N THR A 437 -28.55 -17.86 39.89
CA THR A 437 -28.15 -17.04 41.05
C THR A 437 -29.38 -16.32 41.58
N LYS A 438 -29.86 -16.78 42.74
CA LYS A 438 -30.72 -16.02 43.65
C LYS A 438 -29.89 -14.88 44.24
N LEU A 439 -30.45 -13.68 44.25
CA LEU A 439 -30.20 -12.67 45.28
C LEU A 439 -31.52 -11.93 45.50
N ASP A 440 -31.84 -11.81 46.79
CA ASP A 440 -33.10 -11.34 47.35
C ASP A 440 -33.38 -9.85 47.08
N GLY A 441 -34.66 -9.47 47.09
CA GLY A 441 -35.09 -8.08 47.06
C GLY A 441 -36.60 -7.96 46.94
N ALA A 442 -37.27 -7.84 48.09
CA ALA A 442 -38.71 -7.83 48.27
C ALA A 442 -39.42 -6.56 47.76
N GLY A 443 -40.70 -6.72 47.41
CA GLY A 443 -41.73 -5.74 47.77
C GLY A 443 -42.56 -5.13 46.64
N GLY A 444 -43.86 -5.50 46.60
CA GLY A 444 -44.93 -4.53 46.30
C GLY A 444 -45.84 -4.82 45.11
N ASN A 445 -47.04 -5.33 45.43
CA ASN A 445 -48.35 -5.16 44.75
C ASN A 445 -48.47 -3.89 43.88
N GLU A 446 -49.27 -3.83 42.80
CA GLU A 446 -50.72 -4.05 42.81
C GLU A 446 -51.32 -4.02 41.37
N SER A 447 -52.56 -4.48 41.30
CA SER A 447 -53.51 -4.66 40.19
C SER A 447 -53.65 -3.57 39.10
N GLY A 448 -53.99 -4.01 37.87
CA GLY A 448 -54.61 -3.15 36.84
C GLY A 448 -55.16 -3.94 35.65
N ARG A 449 -56.47 -3.85 35.43
CA ARG A 449 -57.31 -4.67 34.53
C ARG A 449 -57.70 -3.85 33.27
N LYS A 450 -57.87 -4.53 32.12
CA LYS A 450 -58.62 -4.10 30.90
C LYS A 450 -58.01 -2.95 30.08
N GLY A 451 -58.14 -2.88 28.75
CA GLY A 451 -59.05 -3.59 27.86
C GLY A 451 -58.68 -3.41 26.38
N ALA A 452 -59.39 -4.17 25.55
CA ALA A 452 -59.37 -4.12 24.10
C ALA A 452 -59.92 -2.79 23.56
N GLY A 453 -59.36 -2.34 22.44
CA GLY A 453 -59.89 -1.26 21.62
C GLY A 453 -59.40 -1.46 20.19
N ALA A 454 -60.24 -2.09 19.36
CA ALA A 454 -60.12 -2.09 17.92
C ALA A 454 -60.89 -0.88 17.40
N GLU A 455 -60.24 -0.04 16.58
CA GLU A 455 -60.92 0.86 15.66
C GLU A 455 -60.21 0.89 14.31
N SER A 456 -61.05 1.06 13.29
CA SER A 456 -60.88 0.69 11.91
C SER A 456 -60.46 1.85 10.99
N SER A 457 -59.93 1.45 9.84
CA SER A 457 -60.11 2.06 8.51
C SER A 457 -59.58 3.48 8.26
N GLY A 458 -58.47 3.52 7.52
CA GLY A 458 -58.08 4.65 6.69
C GLY A 458 -57.38 4.15 5.42
N SER A 459 -58.14 3.73 4.42
CA SER A 459 -57.64 3.32 3.11
C SER A 459 -57.15 4.54 2.31
N GLY A 460 -55.85 4.84 2.41
CA GLY A 460 -55.17 5.78 1.52
C GLY A 460 -54.35 5.03 0.49
N ALA A 461 -54.88 4.84 -0.72
CA ALA A 461 -54.11 4.35 -1.86
C ALA A 461 -52.96 5.33 -2.15
N ARG A 462 -51.72 4.98 -1.77
CA ARG A 462 -50.52 5.75 -2.12
C ARG A 462 -50.19 5.52 -3.59
N LYS A 463 -50.24 6.59 -4.39
CA LYS A 463 -49.71 6.63 -5.77
C LYS A 463 -48.25 6.17 -5.77
N ALA A 464 -47.93 5.19 -6.62
CA ALA A 464 -46.56 4.75 -6.87
C ALA A 464 -45.69 5.95 -7.31
N LYS A 465 -44.56 6.17 -6.62
CA LYS A 465 -43.54 7.14 -7.05
C LYS A 465 -42.96 6.65 -8.38
N THR A 466 -43.24 7.36 -9.46
CA THR A 466 -42.65 7.10 -10.77
C THR A 466 -41.18 7.50 -10.78
N SER A 467 -40.29 6.54 -10.97
CA SER A 467 -38.85 6.69 -11.22
C SER A 467 -38.57 7.66 -12.39
N PRO A 468 -37.45 8.42 -12.37
CA PRO A 468 -37.12 9.37 -13.44
C PRO A 468 -36.95 8.66 -14.80
N LYS A 469 -37.63 9.20 -15.82
CA LYS A 469 -37.56 8.70 -17.20
C LYS A 469 -36.25 9.15 -17.87
N VAL A 470 -35.58 8.23 -18.55
CA VAL A 470 -34.35 8.45 -19.30
C VAL A 470 -34.58 8.22 -20.79
N THR A 471 -33.78 8.88 -21.62
CA THR A 471 -33.75 8.61 -23.06
C THR A 471 -32.70 7.53 -23.31
N LEU A 472 -33.11 6.39 -23.87
CA LEU A 472 -32.26 5.25 -24.16
C LEU A 472 -32.06 5.11 -25.67
N ILE A 473 -30.80 5.15 -26.11
CA ILE A 473 -30.38 4.91 -27.49
C ILE A 473 -29.97 3.44 -27.63
N GLY A 474 -30.66 2.70 -28.49
CA GLY A 474 -30.35 1.32 -28.85
C GLY A 474 -29.13 1.22 -29.77
N GLN A 475 -28.69 -0.02 -30.03
CA GLN A 475 -27.53 -0.27 -30.90
C GLN A 475 -27.79 0.09 -32.37
N ASP A 476 -29.05 0.14 -32.77
CA ASP A 476 -29.55 0.55 -34.08
C ASP A 476 -29.87 2.05 -34.16
N GLU A 477 -29.37 2.85 -33.20
CA GLU A 477 -29.72 4.27 -33.02
C GLU A 477 -31.23 4.51 -32.76
N SER A 478 -31.99 3.46 -32.41
CA SER A 478 -33.40 3.62 -32.01
C SER A 478 -33.51 4.35 -30.67
N ILE A 479 -34.41 5.33 -30.59
CA ILE A 479 -34.59 6.16 -29.38
C ILE A 479 -35.86 5.70 -28.66
N SER A 480 -35.72 5.30 -27.39
CA SER A 480 -36.83 4.89 -26.52
C SER A 480 -36.80 5.65 -25.19
N ILE A 481 -37.97 5.83 -24.57
CA ILE A 481 -38.08 6.49 -23.26
C ILE A 481 -38.49 5.44 -22.24
N VAL A 482 -37.56 5.10 -21.36
CA VAL A 482 -37.74 4.08 -20.32
C VAL A 482 -37.33 4.64 -18.97
N ASN A 483 -37.61 3.95 -17.88
CA ASN A 483 -36.98 4.32 -16.60
C ASN A 483 -35.55 3.75 -16.52
N LEU A 484 -34.74 4.29 -15.61
CA LEU A 484 -33.34 3.87 -15.47
C LEU A 484 -33.20 2.38 -15.09
N GLU A 485 -34.12 1.86 -14.28
CA GLU A 485 -34.15 0.45 -13.90
C GLU A 485 -34.42 -0.48 -15.08
N GLU A 486 -35.33 -0.09 -15.98
CA GLU A 486 -35.70 -0.81 -17.18
C GLU A 486 -34.59 -0.73 -18.23
N ALA A 487 -33.93 0.42 -18.38
CA ALA A 487 -32.70 0.54 -19.18
C ALA A 487 -31.61 -0.41 -18.67
N THR A 488 -31.45 -0.53 -17.34
CA THR A 488 -30.49 -1.44 -16.71
C THR A 488 -30.87 -2.90 -16.94
N LYS A 489 -32.16 -3.25 -16.83
CA LYS A 489 -32.67 -4.59 -17.15
C LYS A 489 -32.47 -4.96 -18.63
N ILE A 490 -32.68 -4.01 -19.55
CA ILE A 490 -32.44 -4.21 -20.99
C ILE A 490 -30.95 -4.43 -21.25
N SER A 491 -30.07 -3.63 -20.61
CA SER A 491 -28.62 -3.78 -20.68
C SER A 491 -28.18 -5.17 -20.22
N ASN A 492 -28.63 -5.61 -19.04
CA ASN A 492 -28.27 -6.90 -18.47
C ASN A 492 -28.81 -8.07 -19.31
N ARG A 493 -30.06 -7.99 -19.78
CA ARG A 493 -30.68 -9.03 -20.60
C ARG A 493 -29.99 -9.20 -21.96
N ARG A 494 -29.47 -8.12 -22.54
CA ARG A 494 -28.81 -8.14 -23.85
C ARG A 494 -27.28 -8.25 -23.76
N ASN A 495 -26.73 -8.38 -22.56
CA ASN A 495 -25.28 -8.37 -22.28
C ASN A 495 -24.56 -7.14 -22.90
N LEU A 496 -25.22 -5.97 -22.82
CA LEU A 496 -24.72 -4.70 -23.30
C LEU A 496 -24.29 -3.83 -22.11
N LYS A 497 -23.50 -2.80 -22.39
CA LYS A 497 -23.12 -1.77 -21.42
C LYS A 497 -24.03 -0.56 -21.57
N LEU A 498 -24.66 -0.14 -20.48
CA LEU A 498 -25.43 1.10 -20.40
C LEU A 498 -24.50 2.26 -20.05
N VAL A 499 -24.30 3.17 -20.99
CA VAL A 499 -23.34 4.29 -20.84
C VAL A 499 -24.11 5.61 -20.85
N LYS A 500 -23.87 6.46 -19.86
CA LYS A 500 -24.43 7.82 -19.84
C LYS A 500 -23.67 8.69 -20.83
N VAL A 501 -24.35 9.18 -21.87
CA VAL A 501 -23.75 9.99 -22.94
C VAL A 501 -23.91 11.47 -22.66
N SER A 502 -25.06 11.88 -22.08
CA SER A 502 -25.30 13.27 -21.68
C SER A 502 -26.07 13.34 -20.36
N ASP A 503 -25.72 14.32 -19.53
CA ASP A 503 -26.42 14.60 -18.28
C ASP A 503 -27.82 15.19 -18.51
N LEU A 504 -28.00 16.01 -19.55
CA LEU A 504 -29.27 16.64 -19.92
C LEU A 504 -29.30 16.85 -21.45
N ASP A 505 -30.33 16.32 -22.11
CA ASP A 505 -30.62 16.65 -23.52
C ASP A 505 -31.18 18.07 -23.66
N SER A 506 -30.70 18.82 -24.65
CA SER A 506 -31.03 20.24 -24.84
C SER A 506 -32.50 20.49 -25.20
N LYS A 507 -33.21 19.48 -25.73
CA LYS A 507 -34.64 19.56 -26.06
C LYS A 507 -35.54 18.97 -24.98
N THR A 508 -35.14 17.88 -24.35
CA THR A 508 -36.01 17.12 -23.43
C THR A 508 -35.67 17.24 -21.96
N GLN A 509 -34.52 17.85 -21.60
CA GLN A 509 -34.02 17.99 -20.22
C GLN A 509 -33.97 16.65 -19.47
N ARG A 510 -33.70 15.55 -20.19
CA ARG A 510 -33.55 14.20 -19.63
C ARG A 510 -32.14 13.68 -19.88
N PRO A 511 -31.57 12.88 -18.96
CA PRO A 511 -30.29 12.24 -19.18
C PRO A 511 -30.41 11.19 -20.29
N VAL A 512 -29.39 11.15 -21.15
CA VAL A 512 -29.32 10.27 -22.32
C VAL A 512 -28.34 9.14 -22.04
N TYR A 513 -28.81 7.91 -22.18
CA TYR A 513 -28.02 6.69 -22.05
C TYR A 513 -27.99 5.94 -23.38
N ARG A 514 -26.87 5.32 -23.70
CA ARG A 514 -26.68 4.50 -24.90
C ARG A 514 -26.30 3.08 -24.51
N LEU A 515 -26.88 2.09 -25.18
CA LEU A 515 -26.48 0.69 -25.07
C LEU A 515 -25.34 0.41 -26.06
N MET A 516 -24.23 -0.10 -25.55
CA MET A 516 -23.03 -0.37 -26.34
C MET A 516 -22.55 -1.81 -26.11
N THR A 517 -22.01 -2.45 -27.13
CA THR A 517 -21.25 -3.69 -26.94
C THR A 517 -19.97 -3.42 -26.15
N GLY A 518 -19.34 -4.48 -25.62
CA GLY A 518 -18.02 -4.37 -24.98
C GLY A 518 -16.96 -3.76 -25.90
N ALA A 519 -16.99 -4.08 -27.20
CA ALA A 519 -16.04 -3.56 -28.19
C ALA A 519 -16.26 -2.08 -28.53
N GLU A 520 -17.52 -1.65 -28.67
CA GLU A 520 -17.87 -0.24 -28.89
C GLU A 520 -17.52 0.61 -27.66
N TYR A 521 -17.79 0.09 -26.46
CA TYR A 521 -17.42 0.75 -25.20
C TYR A 521 -15.90 0.99 -25.09
N LEU A 522 -15.09 -0.03 -25.40
CA LEU A 522 -13.63 0.07 -25.43
C LEU A 522 -13.15 1.12 -26.44
N THR A 523 -13.77 1.17 -27.62
CA THR A 523 -13.41 2.13 -28.67
C THR A 523 -13.77 3.57 -28.28
N GLU A 524 -14.94 3.78 -27.67
CA GLU A 524 -15.37 5.07 -27.15
C GLU A 524 -14.50 5.53 -25.97
N GLU A 525 -14.07 4.60 -25.11
CA GLU A 525 -13.17 4.87 -24.01
C GLU A 525 -11.76 5.25 -24.48
N LEU A 526 -11.26 4.62 -25.55
CA LEU A 526 -10.02 4.99 -26.21
C LEU A 526 -10.10 6.40 -26.82
N LYS A 527 -11.19 6.74 -27.53
CA LYS A 527 -11.41 8.10 -28.05
C LYS A 527 -11.47 9.14 -26.94
N ARG A 528 -12.20 8.87 -25.85
CA ARG A 528 -12.29 9.77 -24.69
C ARG A 528 -10.94 9.92 -23.97
N ARG A 529 -10.09 8.89 -23.98
CA ARG A 529 -8.70 8.96 -23.47
C ARG A 529 -7.80 9.75 -24.40
N GLU A 530 -7.97 9.65 -25.71
CA GLU A 530 -7.26 10.46 -26.70
C GLU A 530 -7.66 11.94 -26.62
N GLU A 531 -8.95 12.24 -26.49
CA GLU A 531 -9.46 13.60 -26.27
C GLU A 531 -8.96 14.18 -24.94
N LYS A 532 -8.93 13.39 -23.86
CA LYS A 532 -8.32 13.78 -22.58
C LYS A 532 -6.80 13.94 -22.66
N LYS A 533 -6.11 13.17 -23.51
CA LYS A 533 -4.68 13.34 -23.77
C LYS A 533 -4.42 14.63 -24.54
N LYS A 534 -5.25 14.92 -25.56
CA LYS A 534 -5.22 16.17 -26.32
C LYS A 534 -5.49 17.38 -25.42
N SER A 535 -6.51 17.30 -24.55
CA SER A 535 -6.82 18.36 -23.57
C SER A 535 -5.76 18.53 -22.48
N LYS A 536 -4.99 17.48 -22.15
CA LYS A 536 -3.86 17.55 -21.20
C LYS A 536 -2.58 18.08 -21.84
N GLN A 537 -2.41 17.88 -23.14
CA GLN A 537 -1.25 18.37 -23.89
C GLN A 537 -1.32 19.88 -24.15
N ASP A 538 -2.53 20.46 -24.10
CA ASP A 538 -2.79 21.89 -24.26
C ASP A 538 -2.69 22.72 -22.96
N ALA A 539 -2.44 22.10 -21.78
CA ALA A 539 -2.33 22.81 -20.50
C ALA A 539 -0.89 23.27 -20.22
N ALA A 540 -0.58 24.54 -20.48
CA ALA A 540 0.74 25.16 -20.41
C ALA A 540 1.38 25.33 -19.01
N VAL A 541 0.92 24.63 -17.97
CA VAL A 541 1.40 24.79 -16.58
C VAL A 541 1.72 23.42 -15.96
N LYS A 542 2.96 23.25 -15.48
CA LYS A 542 3.49 21.98 -14.90
C LYS A 542 3.13 21.74 -13.43
N GLY A 543 2.58 22.74 -12.73
CA GLY A 543 2.20 22.70 -11.31
C GLY A 543 2.28 24.07 -10.65
N ASP A 544 2.02 24.16 -9.34
CA ASP A 544 2.03 25.42 -8.58
C ASP A 544 3.13 25.48 -7.50
N LYS A 545 3.54 26.70 -7.14
CA LYS A 545 4.53 27.00 -6.09
C LYS A 545 4.01 28.11 -5.19
N LEU A 546 4.10 27.93 -3.87
CA LEU A 546 3.72 28.94 -2.89
C LEU A 546 4.97 29.64 -2.35
N LEU A 547 4.95 30.97 -2.37
CA LEU A 547 5.97 31.83 -1.78
C LEU A 547 5.32 32.75 -0.74
N THR A 548 5.76 32.63 0.52
CA THR A 548 5.34 33.52 1.61
C THR A 548 6.50 34.43 2.00
N ILE A 549 6.24 35.75 2.04
CA ILE A 549 7.23 36.78 2.41
C ILE A 549 6.61 37.77 3.40
N SER A 550 7.45 38.41 4.22
CA SER A 550 7.03 39.45 5.17
C SER A 550 7.13 40.84 4.53
N ALA A 551 6.23 41.75 4.91
CA ALA A 551 6.28 43.16 4.51
C ALA A 551 7.53 43.93 5.04
N ARG A 552 8.32 43.32 5.95
CA ARG A 552 9.60 43.84 6.46
C ARG A 552 10.84 43.25 5.76
N ILE A 553 10.66 42.52 4.66
CA ILE A 553 11.76 41.89 3.93
C ILE A 553 12.83 42.92 3.52
N ALA A 554 14.10 42.57 3.72
CA ALA A 554 15.23 43.39 3.26
C ALA A 554 15.31 43.39 1.72
N GLU A 555 15.82 44.47 1.14
CA GLU A 555 15.86 44.65 -0.33
C GLU A 555 16.67 43.58 -1.06
N HIS A 556 17.80 43.16 -0.49
CA HIS A 556 18.62 42.06 -1.01
C HIS A 556 17.86 40.72 -1.02
N ASP A 557 17.11 40.43 0.04
CA ASP A 557 16.35 39.19 0.16
C ASP A 557 15.15 39.18 -0.79
N LEU A 558 14.49 40.33 -0.95
CA LEU A 558 13.41 40.49 -1.92
C LEU A 558 13.90 40.23 -3.35
N THR A 559 15.06 40.78 -3.72
CA THR A 559 15.70 40.55 -5.02
C THR A 559 15.97 39.06 -5.26
N SER A 560 16.51 38.37 -4.25
CA SER A 560 16.77 36.93 -4.32
C SER A 560 15.49 36.09 -4.46
N LYS A 561 14.40 36.47 -3.79
CA LYS A 561 13.09 35.80 -3.95
C LYS A 561 12.50 36.03 -5.34
N ILE A 562 12.61 37.23 -5.90
CA ILE A 562 12.17 37.54 -7.27
C ILE A 562 12.92 36.68 -8.30
N GLN A 563 14.24 36.53 -8.18
CA GLN A 563 15.03 35.66 -9.07
C GLN A 563 14.60 34.18 -9.02
N ASN A 564 14.23 33.68 -7.83
CA ASN A 564 13.71 32.32 -7.70
C ASN A 564 12.34 32.15 -8.36
N VAL A 565 11.48 33.16 -8.26
CA VAL A 565 10.18 33.18 -8.93
C VAL A 565 10.34 33.20 -10.45
N GLN A 566 11.25 34.01 -11.00
CA GLN A 566 11.58 33.98 -12.44
C GLN A 566 12.02 32.57 -12.89
N LYS A 567 12.91 31.90 -12.13
CA LYS A 567 13.33 30.52 -12.42
C LYS A 567 12.18 29.51 -12.42
N TRP A 568 11.18 29.68 -11.56
CA TRP A 568 9.99 28.83 -11.53
C TRP A 568 9.06 29.10 -12.72
N LEU A 569 8.87 30.37 -13.08
CA LEU A 569 8.06 30.78 -14.23
C LEU A 569 8.66 30.28 -15.55
N THR A 570 9.98 30.37 -15.76
CA THR A 570 10.67 29.81 -16.94
C THR A 570 10.51 28.29 -17.06
N LYS A 571 10.26 27.60 -15.94
CA LYS A 571 9.98 26.16 -15.90
C LYS A 571 8.48 25.83 -16.02
N SER A 572 7.65 26.82 -16.35
CA SER A 572 6.19 26.71 -16.52
C SER A 572 5.44 26.35 -15.24
N TYR A 573 5.89 26.83 -14.08
CA TYR A 573 5.12 26.72 -12.82
C TYR A 573 4.29 27.99 -12.59
N GLU A 574 3.06 27.83 -12.09
CA GLU A 574 2.29 28.93 -11.50
C GLU A 574 2.86 29.26 -10.11
N VAL A 575 3.00 30.55 -9.79
CA VAL A 575 3.54 30.97 -8.48
C VAL A 575 2.50 31.77 -7.72
N ARG A 576 2.08 31.27 -6.56
CA ARG A 576 1.22 31.97 -5.59
C ARG A 576 2.10 32.71 -4.59
N VAL A 577 1.94 34.03 -4.47
CA VAL A 577 2.71 34.87 -3.56
C VAL A 577 1.79 35.39 -2.45
N VAL A 578 2.23 35.27 -1.20
CA VAL A 578 1.56 35.79 -0.01
C VAL A 578 2.50 36.73 0.73
N VAL A 579 2.13 38.02 0.80
CA VAL A 579 2.87 39.04 1.54
C VAL A 579 2.17 39.30 2.86
N THR A 580 2.78 38.85 3.95
CA THR A 580 2.24 38.97 5.32
C THR A 580 2.58 40.32 5.93
N GLY A 581 1.55 40.99 6.47
CA GLY A 581 1.65 42.29 7.13
C GLY A 581 1.58 42.16 8.66
N ASP A 582 2.01 43.21 9.36
CA ASP A 582 2.17 43.25 10.82
C ASP A 582 1.36 44.37 11.51
N GLY A 583 0.50 45.11 10.78
CA GLY A 583 -0.45 46.06 11.38
C GLY A 583 -0.84 47.24 10.48
N ALA A 584 -1.52 48.23 11.06
CA ALA A 584 -2.01 49.43 10.38
C ALA A 584 -0.85 50.33 9.89
N GLY A 585 -0.32 49.99 8.71
CA GLY A 585 0.83 50.65 8.07
C GLY A 585 1.57 49.75 7.07
N SER A 586 1.34 48.43 7.09
CA SER A 586 2.00 47.47 6.20
C SER A 586 1.46 47.47 4.77
N LYS A 587 0.27 48.03 4.51
CA LYS A 587 -0.40 47.98 3.19
C LYS A 587 0.40 48.66 2.09
N ALA A 588 1.02 49.82 2.37
CA ALA A 588 1.84 50.52 1.39
C ALA A 588 3.11 49.73 1.02
N LYS A 589 3.72 49.05 1.99
CA LYS A 589 4.90 48.20 1.75
C LYS A 589 4.55 46.91 1.02
N GLN A 590 3.39 46.32 1.32
CA GLN A 590 2.87 45.16 0.58
C GLN A 590 2.62 45.50 -0.90
N GLU A 591 2.12 46.72 -1.15
CA GLU A 591 1.89 47.22 -2.51
C GLU A 591 3.20 47.47 -3.26
N ASP A 592 4.21 48.08 -2.61
CA ASP A 592 5.56 48.25 -3.19
C ASP A 592 6.19 46.90 -3.57
N ILE A 593 6.09 45.90 -2.67
CA ILE A 593 6.58 44.55 -2.94
C ILE A 593 5.87 43.93 -4.15
N ALA A 594 4.55 44.05 -4.23
CA ALA A 594 3.78 43.54 -5.37
C ALA A 594 4.18 44.23 -6.69
N GLN A 595 4.40 45.54 -6.67
CA GLN A 595 4.85 46.32 -7.83
C GLN A 595 6.28 45.95 -8.27
N ARG A 596 7.16 45.62 -7.32
CA ARG A 596 8.51 45.08 -7.61
C ARG A 596 8.43 43.71 -8.27
N PHE A 597 7.54 42.82 -7.83
CA PHE A 597 7.29 41.55 -8.53
C PHE A 597 6.76 41.81 -9.95
N GLU A 598 5.77 42.68 -10.11
CA GLU A 598 5.17 43.00 -11.41
C GLU A 598 6.20 43.51 -12.42
N THR A 599 7.08 44.41 -11.98
CA THR A 599 8.13 45.00 -12.83
C THR A 599 9.15 43.95 -13.27
N ASN A 600 9.57 43.06 -12.36
CA ASN A 600 10.66 42.12 -12.64
C ASN A 600 10.19 40.82 -13.31
N VAL A 601 8.92 40.43 -13.18
CA VAL A 601 8.40 39.20 -13.78
C VAL A 601 7.72 39.42 -15.14
N LYS A 602 7.56 40.67 -15.59
CA LYS A 602 6.80 41.04 -16.80
C LYS A 602 7.16 40.25 -18.06
N GLU A 603 8.43 39.88 -18.23
CA GLU A 603 8.91 39.13 -19.39
C GLU A 603 8.65 37.62 -19.32
N CYS A 604 8.45 37.06 -18.12
CA CYS A 604 8.33 35.61 -17.90
C CYS A 604 7.00 35.20 -17.24
N GLY A 605 6.21 36.14 -16.74
CA GLY A 605 4.94 35.86 -16.07
C GLY A 605 4.00 37.05 -15.99
N LYS A 606 2.71 36.75 -15.82
CA LYS A 606 1.63 37.74 -15.66
C LYS A 606 0.99 37.58 -14.28
N ILE A 607 0.91 38.67 -13.52
CA ILE A 607 0.21 38.69 -12.24
C ILE A 607 -1.31 38.64 -12.48
N VAL A 608 -1.99 37.76 -11.75
CA VAL A 608 -3.45 37.61 -11.75
C VAL A 608 -3.96 37.45 -10.32
N GLN A 609 -5.25 37.76 -10.11
CA GLN A 609 -5.95 37.51 -8.85
C GLN A 609 -5.33 38.18 -7.60
N LYS A 610 -4.89 39.45 -7.73
CA LYS A 610 -4.43 40.26 -6.60
C LYS A 610 -5.61 40.53 -5.65
N ARG A 611 -5.52 40.05 -4.41
CA ARG A 611 -6.54 40.21 -3.36
C ARG A 611 -5.89 40.52 -2.02
N ALA A 612 -6.39 41.53 -1.33
CA ALA A 612 -6.08 41.77 0.08
C ALA A 612 -7.15 41.09 0.93
N ARG A 613 -6.74 40.24 1.88
CA ARG A 613 -7.63 39.63 2.88
C ARG A 613 -6.95 39.71 4.24
N ASP A 614 -7.67 40.23 5.23
CA ASP A 614 -7.15 40.49 6.58
C ASP A 614 -5.91 41.41 6.56
N ASN A 615 -4.75 40.90 6.97
CA ASN A 615 -3.46 41.61 6.99
C ASN A 615 -2.49 41.13 5.88
N ASP A 616 -2.96 40.29 4.95
CA ASP A 616 -2.15 39.69 3.89
C ASP A 616 -2.53 40.20 2.50
N LEU A 617 -1.54 40.41 1.64
CA LEU A 617 -1.72 40.61 0.20
C LEU A 617 -1.36 39.34 -0.55
N ARG A 618 -2.28 38.82 -1.37
CA ARG A 618 -2.11 37.57 -2.13
C ARG A 618 -2.27 37.82 -3.62
N PHE A 619 -1.41 37.24 -4.44
CA PHE A 619 -1.51 37.28 -5.90
C PHE A 619 -0.87 36.05 -6.53
N ASN A 620 -1.32 35.68 -7.73
CA ASN A 620 -0.76 34.57 -8.49
C ASN A 620 0.03 35.12 -9.68
N ILE A 621 1.06 34.42 -10.11
CA ILE A 621 1.86 34.73 -11.30
C ILE A 621 1.80 33.52 -12.23
N LEU A 622 1.21 33.71 -13.40
CA LEU A 622 1.10 32.69 -14.44
C LEU A 622 2.27 32.82 -15.41
N PRO A 623 2.90 31.72 -15.86
CA PRO A 623 3.97 31.76 -16.85
C PRO A 623 3.43 32.21 -18.21
N VAL A 624 4.18 33.06 -18.92
CA VAL A 624 3.86 33.48 -20.29
C VAL A 624 4.55 32.52 -21.26
N ALA A 625 3.80 31.93 -22.21
CA ALA A 625 4.36 31.03 -23.21
C ALA A 625 5.36 31.78 -24.11
N ALA A 626 6.53 31.19 -24.37
CA ALA A 626 7.54 31.76 -25.25
C ALA A 626 7.01 31.85 -26.70
N GLY A 627 6.43 32.99 -27.05
CA GLY A 627 5.82 33.21 -28.36
C GLY A 627 5.02 34.50 -28.49
N SER A 628 5.56 35.66 -28.06
CA SER A 628 4.98 36.97 -28.43
C SER A 628 5.95 38.15 -28.27
N ALA A 629 7.21 38.01 -28.69
CA ALA A 629 8.15 39.13 -28.77
C ALA A 629 8.96 39.07 -30.07
N ALA A 630 8.35 39.48 -31.18
CA ALA A 630 9.05 39.82 -32.41
C ALA A 630 8.21 40.82 -33.23
N SER A 631 8.46 42.12 -33.04
CA SER A 631 8.20 43.14 -34.08
C SER A 631 8.96 44.44 -33.75
N SER A 632 10.22 44.55 -34.20
CA SER A 632 10.73 45.79 -34.82
C SER A 632 12.20 45.64 -35.27
N ALA A 633 12.41 46.02 -36.53
CA ALA A 633 13.66 46.50 -37.15
C ALA A 633 14.65 45.48 -37.76
N ASN A 634 14.40 45.24 -39.06
CA ASN A 634 15.33 45.06 -40.18
C ASN A 634 16.82 45.43 -39.94
N ALA A 635 17.72 44.53 -40.36
CA ALA A 635 18.56 44.67 -41.57
C ALA A 635 19.86 43.87 -41.45
N THR A 636 19.96 42.74 -42.17
CA THR A 636 21.23 42.22 -42.74
C THR A 636 21.73 43.20 -43.82
N PRO A 637 23.01 43.18 -44.28
CA PRO A 637 23.87 42.02 -44.54
C PRO A 637 25.33 42.24 -44.04
N GLY A 638 26.28 41.31 -44.03
CA GLY A 638 26.44 39.97 -44.58
C GLY A 638 27.92 39.55 -44.44
N THR A 639 28.24 38.38 -45.00
CA THR A 639 29.58 37.86 -45.34
C THR A 639 30.53 37.39 -44.23
N GLY A 640 31.18 36.25 -44.49
CA GLY A 640 32.60 36.07 -44.15
C GLY A 640 32.98 34.91 -43.23
N THR A 641 33.07 33.71 -43.81
CA THR A 641 34.23 32.79 -43.72
C THR A 641 35.17 32.83 -42.50
N GLY A 642 35.40 31.65 -41.90
CA GLY A 642 36.75 31.06 -41.90
C GLY A 642 37.55 30.94 -40.59
N LYS A 643 37.95 29.68 -40.32
CA LYS A 643 39.26 29.18 -39.80
C LYS A 643 39.63 29.30 -38.31
N GLN A 644 39.73 28.12 -37.69
CA GLN A 644 40.93 27.50 -37.06
C GLN A 644 42.15 28.38 -36.66
N LYS A 645 42.56 28.26 -35.39
CA LYS A 645 43.85 27.71 -34.87
C LYS A 645 43.92 27.99 -33.35
N ALA A 646 44.18 27.01 -32.47
CA ALA A 646 45.51 26.47 -32.05
C ALA A 646 46.30 27.53 -31.24
N LEU A 647 47.07 27.28 -30.16
CA LEU A 647 47.69 26.09 -29.55
C LEU A 647 48.48 26.55 -28.28
N LEU A 648 49.00 25.59 -27.49
CA LEU A 648 50.09 25.62 -26.46
C LEU A 648 49.77 26.14 -25.04
N GLU A 649 49.83 25.29 -23.99
CA GLU A 649 51.01 24.70 -23.28
C GLU A 649 51.72 25.73 -22.36
N THR A 650 52.03 25.51 -21.07
CA THR A 650 52.93 24.49 -20.51
C THR A 650 52.97 24.54 -18.96
N LYS A 651 53.11 23.34 -18.34
CA LYS A 651 54.00 22.88 -17.23
C LYS A 651 54.43 23.75 -16.02
N GLY A 652 54.53 23.07 -14.86
CA GLY A 652 55.52 23.33 -13.77
C GLY A 652 55.01 22.97 -12.35
N THR A 653 55.18 21.73 -11.83
CA THR A 653 56.29 21.17 -10.98
C THR A 653 56.18 21.34 -9.44
N ASN A 654 56.07 20.17 -8.77
CA ASN A 654 56.71 19.67 -7.52
C ASN A 654 56.73 20.46 -6.17
N ASN A 655 56.02 19.90 -5.15
CA ASN A 655 56.46 19.29 -3.85
C ASN A 655 57.63 19.91 -3.01
N PRO A 656 57.87 19.50 -1.73
CA PRO A 656 57.03 19.13 -0.56
C PRO A 656 57.59 19.71 0.80
N LEU A 657 57.13 19.18 1.96
CA LEU A 657 57.73 19.09 3.34
C LEU A 657 56.76 19.59 4.44
N ALA A 658 56.23 18.73 5.34
CA ALA A 658 56.80 18.15 6.58
C ALA A 658 56.69 19.06 7.82
N GLY A 659 56.13 18.54 8.92
CA GLY A 659 56.17 19.16 10.25
C GLY A 659 55.11 18.61 11.21
N GLY A 660 55.55 17.86 12.24
CA GLY A 660 54.70 17.31 13.30
C GLY A 660 54.45 18.26 14.48
N GLY A 661 53.72 17.76 15.48
CA GLY A 661 53.53 18.43 16.78
C GLY A 661 52.40 17.82 17.61
N ASP A 662 52.79 17.11 18.66
CA ASP A 662 51.96 16.53 19.72
C ASP A 662 51.14 17.55 20.52
N ALA A 663 50.03 17.10 21.12
CA ALA A 663 49.86 16.95 22.58
C ALA A 663 48.39 17.12 23.06
N GLN A 664 47.91 16.09 23.79
CA GLN A 664 47.21 16.12 25.09
C GLN A 664 46.00 17.08 25.28
N ALA A 665 44.88 16.77 25.93
CA ALA A 665 44.41 15.73 26.84
C ALA A 665 42.85 15.80 26.80
N LEU A 666 42.09 14.73 27.01
CA LEU A 666 41.63 14.35 28.35
C LEU A 666 40.98 12.96 28.29
N ARG A 667 41.47 12.08 29.16
CA ARG A 667 40.91 10.78 29.56
C ARG A 667 39.52 10.99 30.16
N GLY A 668 38.56 10.10 29.86
CA GLY A 668 38.14 9.03 30.78
C GLY A 668 36.95 9.48 31.63
N ILE A 669 35.84 8.76 31.71
CA ILE A 669 35.69 7.60 32.59
C ILE A 669 34.48 6.73 32.16
N HIS A 670 34.65 5.45 32.45
CA HIS A 670 33.81 4.26 32.29
C HIS A 670 32.36 4.29 32.81
N TYR A 671 31.53 3.51 32.11
CA TYR A 671 30.57 2.47 32.57
C TYR A 671 30.04 2.50 34.02
N GLN A 672 28.71 2.47 34.14
CA GLN A 672 28.05 1.52 35.05
C GLN A 672 26.60 1.20 34.59
N ALA A 673 26.32 -0.09 34.50
CA ALA A 673 24.98 -0.66 34.42
C ALA A 673 24.42 -0.84 35.83
N SER A 674 23.10 -0.68 36.00
CA SER A 674 22.20 -1.59 36.77
C SER A 674 20.83 -0.93 37.03
N GLY A 675 19.78 -1.65 36.61
CA GLY A 675 18.52 -1.89 37.35
C GLY A 675 17.62 -0.72 37.75
N LEU A 676 16.37 -0.77 37.29
CA LEU A 676 15.20 -0.73 38.20
C LEU A 676 13.93 -1.17 37.44
N LEU A 677 13.48 -2.38 37.79
CA LEU A 677 12.09 -2.83 37.75
C LEU A 677 11.36 -2.18 38.93
N ALA A 678 10.21 -1.55 38.66
CA ALA A 678 9.09 -1.40 39.58
C ALA A 678 7.82 -1.23 38.75
#